data_AF-A0A969SM75-F1
#
_entry.id   AF-A0A969SM75-F1
#
_cell.length_a   1.000
_cell.length_b   1.000
_cell.length_c   1.000
_cell.angle_alpha   90.00
_cell.angle_beta   90.00
_cell.angle_gamma   90.00
#
_symmetry.space_group_name_H-M   'P 1'
#
loop_
_entity.id
_entity.type
_entity.pdbx_description
1 polymer ?
#
loop_
_entity_poly.entity_id
_entity_poly.type
_entity_poly.pdbx_seq_one_letter_code
_entity_poly.pdbx_strand_id
1 'polypeptide(L)'
;MTFIKCSKGHENPPGSRFCLHCGEMLHDSPMSQSIQPGQTLGDRYLIVRQLGQGGFGRTYLAEDVNRFRELCVLKEFSPQVQTEYVLQKSEELFEREASVLYKLQHPQIPRFRELLRLKINHKEYLILVQDYVEGENYRSLLDYRLKQGMKFSETEVKQLLQQILPVLDYIHSLGVIHRDISPDNLILRKSDQLPVLIDFGGVKQVVATVASQYYAPGSTPTTPMPTLLGKVGYAPPEQMQTGLVEPHSDLYALAATVLVLLTGKQPAELIDNYNLQWQWRREVNLSPGFGVVLDKMLSTAPRERYQNANQVLQALKGASTNNHPGLQTLPPQLQPPQQTAQTVAVAPAVQSPSFAAPGFPEPQSKSTTWLTPGKIAAIFLTTVALSGLTYFAVSQVTSREDSTPIVTPTSTEPPVDPNFSSEERQRKEKLKSQREQLGIDYNFYVRLVNQIFWNRNPSLNGRTLSDEPQDADLREQWDKTASELLNKMSQLSSDARRRLGTFTAADRDRWKVQVNNINVGSRSVYDLADAPFLSEFPEQKGKNFINQPVGQVWHGFVFDKLNAVLARSAFEKLQFASGDTGVTRSGNFRTLQGKIFIAQLSKGQEMEVNLTASPKVLLSIYSPSGKTTLLEDSTRRSWSGTLDENGYYEFVIVSTSSQSEDYRLSLQVENAAPPPEPTSEPTPEPTPTEEPTPTPTEEPTPTPTEEPTPTPTEEPVPESTP
;
A
#
# COMPACT_ATOMS: atom_id res chain seq x y z
N MET A 1 -16.29 19.71 38.71
CA MET A 1 -16.61 18.84 37.54
C MET A 1 -17.28 17.59 38.08
N THR A 2 -18.34 17.09 37.45
CA THR A 2 -19.07 15.89 37.90
C THR A 2 -18.40 14.61 37.39
N PHE A 3 -18.14 13.66 38.29
CA PHE A 3 -17.58 12.35 37.97
C PHE A 3 -18.69 11.35 37.64
N ILE A 4 -18.46 10.48 36.66
CA ILE A 4 -19.39 9.42 36.24
C ILE A 4 -19.03 8.13 36.99
N LYS A 5 -19.98 7.52 37.69
CA LYS A 5 -19.76 6.26 38.42
C LYS A 5 -20.24 5.06 37.61
N CYS A 6 -19.51 3.95 37.65
CA CYS A 6 -20.00 2.66 37.17
C CYS A 6 -20.95 2.01 38.20
N SER A 7 -21.65 0.93 37.84
CA SER A 7 -22.49 0.19 38.80
C SER A 7 -21.68 -0.39 39.99
N LYS A 8 -20.39 -0.66 39.77
CA LYS A 8 -19.42 -1.03 40.83
C LYS A 8 -18.87 0.16 41.65
N GLY A 9 -19.40 1.37 41.47
CA GLY A 9 -19.11 2.55 42.30
C GLY A 9 -17.81 3.31 42.00
N HIS A 10 -16.91 2.80 41.14
CA HIS A 10 -15.69 3.51 40.75
C HIS A 10 -16.01 4.84 40.06
N GLU A 11 -15.30 5.90 40.42
CA GLU A 11 -15.43 7.23 39.83
C GLU A 11 -14.58 7.35 38.55
N ASN A 12 -15.10 8.05 37.54
CA ASN A 12 -14.45 8.22 36.25
C ASN A 12 -14.59 9.67 35.76
N PRO A 13 -13.61 10.21 35.02
CA PRO A 13 -13.72 11.55 34.43
C PRO A 13 -14.94 11.70 33.53
N PRO A 14 -15.59 12.87 33.47
CA PRO A 14 -16.68 13.13 32.54
C PRO A 14 -16.22 12.90 31.08
N GLY A 15 -17.07 12.25 30.28
CA GLY A 15 -16.73 11.79 28.92
C GLY A 15 -16.11 10.39 28.83
N SER A 16 -15.86 9.71 29.96
CA SER A 16 -15.44 8.30 29.96
C SER A 16 -16.55 7.39 29.44
N ARG A 17 -16.30 6.65 28.35
CA ARG A 17 -17.26 5.69 27.77
C ARG A 17 -17.24 4.31 28.44
N PHE A 18 -16.15 3.99 29.14
CA PHE A 18 -15.97 2.77 29.91
C PHE A 18 -15.30 3.12 31.23
N CYS A 19 -15.56 2.32 32.26
CA CYS A 19 -14.94 2.49 33.57
C CYS A 19 -13.47 2.09 33.53
N LEU A 20 -12.61 3.02 33.95
CA LEU A 20 -11.16 2.87 33.89
C LEU A 20 -10.63 1.75 34.81
N HIS A 21 -11.41 1.35 35.82
CA HIS A 21 -11.06 0.30 36.78
C HIS A 21 -11.60 -1.10 36.44
N CYS A 22 -12.77 -1.21 35.78
CA CYS A 22 -13.43 -2.50 35.55
C CYS A 22 -13.89 -2.78 34.11
N GLY A 23 -13.64 -1.88 33.15
CA GLY A 23 -14.00 -2.03 31.73
C GLY A 23 -15.50 -1.94 31.43
N GLU A 24 -16.33 -1.73 32.47
CA GLU A 24 -17.79 -1.63 32.39
C GLU A 24 -18.23 -0.41 31.58
N MET A 25 -19.18 -0.55 30.65
CA MET A 25 -19.64 0.56 29.82
C MET A 25 -20.41 1.61 30.66
N LEU A 26 -20.03 2.87 30.55
CA LEU A 26 -20.67 3.99 31.23
C LEU A 26 -21.72 4.61 30.29
N HIS A 27 -23.00 4.48 30.64
CA HIS A 27 -24.10 4.81 29.73
C HIS A 27 -24.34 6.32 29.52
N ASP A 28 -23.81 7.20 30.39
CA ASP A 28 -24.01 8.67 30.30
C ASP A 28 -22.97 9.40 29.43
N SER A 29 -22.12 8.69 28.68
CA SER A 29 -21.34 9.30 27.59
C SER A 29 -22.15 9.29 26.28
N PRO A 30 -22.37 10.44 25.61
CA PRO A 30 -23.29 10.55 24.48
C PRO A 30 -22.92 9.60 23.33
N MET A 31 -23.90 8.78 22.91
CA MET A 31 -23.77 7.81 21.82
C MET A 31 -23.80 8.47 20.42
N SER A 32 -22.84 9.35 20.13
CA SER A 32 -22.63 9.89 18.78
C SER A 32 -21.19 10.39 18.62
N GLN A 33 -20.35 9.67 17.84
CA GLN A 33 -19.07 10.17 17.27
C GLN A 33 -18.23 9.12 16.50
N SER A 34 -18.52 7.82 16.63
CA SER A 34 -17.86 6.79 15.80
C SER A 34 -18.54 6.66 14.44
N ILE A 35 -17.75 6.37 13.40
CA ILE A 35 -18.23 6.01 12.06
C ILE A 35 -19.12 4.75 12.16
N GLN A 36 -20.24 4.74 11.45
CA GLN A 36 -21.28 3.70 11.55
C GLN A 36 -21.36 2.79 10.31
N PRO A 37 -21.82 1.53 10.45
CA PRO A 37 -22.25 0.72 9.32
C PRO A 37 -23.30 1.44 8.46
N GLY A 38 -23.23 1.27 7.14
CA GLY A 38 -24.10 1.93 6.17
C GLY A 38 -23.72 3.38 5.85
N GLN A 39 -22.76 3.98 6.57
CA GLN A 39 -22.22 5.30 6.24
C GLN A 39 -21.22 5.19 5.08
N THR A 40 -21.33 6.09 4.09
CA THR A 40 -20.29 6.25 3.05
C THR A 40 -19.31 7.34 3.48
N LEU A 41 -18.01 7.08 3.36
CA LEU A 41 -16.94 8.06 3.62
C LEU A 41 -16.30 8.53 2.31
N GLY A 42 -16.10 9.84 2.18
CA GLY A 42 -15.49 10.47 1.00
C GLY A 42 -16.21 10.09 -0.30
N ASP A 43 -17.53 9.92 -0.23
CA ASP A 43 -18.44 9.48 -1.30
C ASP A 43 -18.05 8.16 -2.01
N ARG A 44 -17.15 7.38 -1.40
CA ARG A 44 -16.54 6.19 -2.01
C ARG A 44 -16.53 4.94 -1.13
N TYR A 45 -16.37 5.09 0.19
CA TYR A 45 -16.16 3.95 1.09
C TYR A 45 -17.38 3.67 1.93
N LEU A 46 -18.22 2.73 1.48
CA LEU A 46 -19.40 2.28 2.21
C LEU A 46 -18.98 1.34 3.35
N ILE A 47 -19.14 1.79 4.59
CA ILE A 47 -18.73 1.05 5.79
C ILE A 47 -19.66 -0.15 6.00
N VAL A 48 -19.12 -1.36 5.91
CA VAL A 48 -19.85 -2.62 6.11
C VAL A 48 -19.98 -2.92 7.61
N ARG A 49 -18.86 -2.87 8.35
CA ARG A 49 -18.82 -3.09 9.80
C ARG A 49 -17.49 -2.66 10.41
N GLN A 50 -17.44 -2.49 11.73
CA GLN A 50 -16.18 -2.43 12.46
C GLN A 50 -15.53 -3.83 12.49
N LEU A 51 -14.21 -3.88 12.31
CA LEU A 51 -13.35 -5.05 12.48
C LEU A 51 -12.69 -5.10 13.87
N GLY A 52 -12.36 -3.94 14.44
CA GLY A 52 -11.76 -3.83 15.78
C GLY A 52 -11.51 -2.39 16.22
N GLN A 53 -11.05 -2.21 17.46
CA GLN A 53 -10.60 -0.94 18.03
C GLN A 53 -9.39 -1.19 18.95
N GLY A 54 -8.42 -0.27 18.94
CA GLY A 54 -7.25 -0.27 19.81
C GLY A 54 -6.89 1.14 20.27
N GLY A 55 -5.81 1.28 21.05
CA GLY A 55 -5.43 2.56 21.69
C GLY A 55 -5.19 3.74 20.75
N PHE A 56 -4.88 3.47 19.48
CA PHE A 56 -4.55 4.47 18.46
C PHE A 56 -5.64 4.68 17.39
N GLY A 57 -6.70 3.85 17.37
CA GLY A 57 -7.64 3.89 16.25
C GLY A 57 -8.70 2.80 16.21
N ARG A 58 -9.62 2.93 15.25
CA ARG A 58 -10.62 1.90 14.89
C ARG A 58 -10.28 1.32 13.53
N THR A 59 -10.66 0.07 13.30
CA THR A 59 -10.48 -0.59 12.01
C THR A 59 -11.84 -1.04 11.50
N TYR A 60 -12.14 -0.73 10.25
CA TYR A 60 -13.41 -0.97 9.57
C TYR A 60 -13.22 -1.80 8.31
N LEU A 61 -14.24 -2.59 7.97
CA LEU A 61 -14.42 -3.21 6.65
C LEU A 61 -15.32 -2.29 5.83
N ALA A 62 -14.91 -1.95 4.61
CA ALA A 62 -15.71 -1.14 3.69
C ALA A 62 -15.71 -1.72 2.28
N GLU A 63 -16.76 -1.42 1.52
CA GLU A 63 -16.78 -1.57 0.06
C GLU A 63 -16.24 -0.29 -0.59
N ASP A 64 -15.25 -0.41 -1.47
CA ASP A 64 -14.80 0.67 -2.35
C ASP A 64 -15.77 0.75 -3.55
N VAL A 65 -16.80 1.61 -3.48
CA VAL A 65 -17.90 1.59 -4.47
C VAL A 65 -17.41 2.00 -5.87
N ASN A 66 -16.36 2.83 -5.94
CA ASN A 66 -15.71 3.24 -7.19
C ASN A 66 -14.78 2.15 -7.76
N ARG A 67 -14.52 1.08 -7.01
CA ARG A 67 -13.71 -0.08 -7.40
C ARG A 67 -14.54 -1.36 -7.32
N PHE A 68 -15.70 -1.37 -8.00
CA PHE A 68 -16.62 -2.51 -8.09
C PHE A 68 -17.08 -3.10 -6.74
N ARG A 69 -17.19 -2.26 -5.68
CA ARG A 69 -17.47 -2.68 -4.30
C ARG A 69 -16.43 -3.66 -3.72
N GLU A 70 -15.19 -3.60 -4.21
CA GLU A 70 -14.12 -4.45 -3.70
C GLU A 70 -13.84 -4.14 -2.22
N LEU A 71 -13.88 -5.18 -1.37
CA LEU A 71 -13.66 -5.05 0.07
C LEU A 71 -12.27 -4.49 0.37
N CYS A 72 -12.21 -3.57 1.33
CA CYS A 72 -11.01 -2.91 1.81
C CYS A 72 -11.06 -2.69 3.32
N VAL A 73 -9.91 -2.42 3.91
CA VAL A 73 -9.78 -2.10 5.33
C VAL A 73 -9.46 -0.63 5.50
N LEU A 74 -10.27 0.06 6.31
CA LEU A 74 -10.09 1.45 6.70
C LEU A 74 -9.65 1.50 8.16
N LYS A 75 -8.43 1.97 8.43
CA LYS A 75 -8.00 2.31 9.79
C LYS A 75 -8.29 3.79 10.04
N GLU A 76 -9.18 4.10 10.97
CA GLU A 76 -9.42 5.45 11.50
C GLU A 76 -8.36 5.76 12.55
N PHE A 77 -7.59 6.84 12.35
CA PHE A 77 -6.80 7.44 13.41
C PHE A 77 -7.73 8.02 14.49
N SER A 78 -7.74 7.41 15.67
CA SER A 78 -8.65 7.76 16.77
C SER A 78 -8.00 7.43 18.12
N PRO A 79 -6.92 8.15 18.50
CA PRO A 79 -6.21 7.95 19.76
C PRO A 79 -7.14 8.15 20.97
N GLN A 80 -6.95 7.31 22.00
CA GLN A 80 -7.75 7.40 23.23
C GLN A 80 -7.26 8.47 24.22
N VAL A 81 -6.00 8.92 24.08
CA VAL A 81 -5.39 10.00 24.88
C VAL A 81 -5.24 11.23 23.99
N GLN A 82 -5.75 12.38 24.44
CA GLN A 82 -5.88 13.60 23.64
C GLN A 82 -5.06 14.79 24.18
N THR A 83 -3.88 14.53 24.73
CA THR A 83 -2.91 15.59 25.01
C THR A 83 -2.15 15.96 23.74
N GLU A 84 -1.98 17.26 23.46
CA GLU A 84 -1.47 17.79 22.17
C GLU A 84 -0.23 17.06 21.64
N TYR A 85 0.79 16.91 22.47
CA TYR A 85 2.03 16.22 22.12
C TYR A 85 1.82 14.72 21.81
N VAL A 86 0.90 14.04 22.50
CA VAL A 86 0.56 12.63 22.23
C VAL A 86 -0.31 12.51 20.97
N LEU A 87 -1.17 13.49 20.67
CA LEU A 87 -1.93 13.56 19.43
C LEU A 87 -1.00 13.72 18.23
N GLN A 88 -0.22 14.81 18.20
CA GLN A 88 0.76 15.08 17.14
C GLN A 88 1.69 13.90 16.93
N LYS A 89 2.22 13.31 18.02
CA LYS A 89 3.13 12.18 17.90
C LYS A 89 2.44 10.89 17.47
N SER A 90 1.18 10.66 17.84
CA SER A 90 0.45 9.50 17.33
C SER A 90 0.11 9.65 15.85
N GLU A 91 -0.12 10.89 15.38
CA GLU A 91 -0.44 11.19 13.98
C GLU A 91 0.78 10.99 13.06
N GLU A 92 1.94 11.55 13.41
CA GLU A 92 3.22 11.31 12.68
C GLU A 92 3.47 9.82 12.43
N LEU A 93 3.18 9.00 13.45
CA LEU A 93 3.51 7.58 13.45
C LEU A 93 2.45 6.74 12.72
N PHE A 94 1.21 7.24 12.62
CA PHE A 94 0.17 6.72 11.74
C PHE A 94 0.48 7.02 10.27
N GLU A 95 0.89 8.25 9.94
CA GLU A 95 1.38 8.58 8.59
C GLU A 95 2.65 7.81 8.23
N ARG A 96 3.53 7.53 9.22
CA ARG A 96 4.69 6.65 9.02
C ARG A 96 4.29 5.20 8.73
N GLU A 97 3.26 4.66 9.38
CA GLU A 97 2.72 3.32 9.04
C GLU A 97 2.22 3.30 7.58
N ALA A 98 1.46 4.33 7.18
CA ALA A 98 1.01 4.50 5.80
C ALA A 98 2.18 4.61 4.79
N SER A 99 3.20 5.41 5.11
CA SER A 99 4.41 5.60 4.28
C SER A 99 5.29 4.33 4.18
N VAL A 100 5.29 3.48 5.21
CA VAL A 100 5.89 2.14 5.15
C VAL A 100 5.06 1.25 4.23
N LEU A 101 3.76 1.12 4.47
CA LEU A 101 2.89 0.23 3.70
C LEU A 101 2.85 0.58 2.20
N TYR A 102 2.93 1.87 1.85
CA TYR A 102 3.05 2.35 0.47
C TYR A 102 4.28 1.80 -0.29
N LYS A 103 5.38 1.53 0.42
CA LYS A 103 6.63 1.02 -0.16
C LYS A 103 6.67 -0.50 -0.28
N LEU A 104 5.73 -1.21 0.36
CA LEU A 104 5.71 -2.67 0.43
C LEU A 104 4.85 -3.28 -0.68
N GLN A 105 5.46 -4.19 -1.44
CA GLN A 105 4.85 -4.89 -2.57
C GLN A 105 5.12 -6.39 -2.47
N HIS A 106 4.35 -7.09 -1.64
CA HIS A 106 4.50 -8.53 -1.42
C HIS A 106 3.12 -9.23 -1.41
N PRO A 107 2.94 -10.42 -2.01
CA PRO A 107 1.64 -11.11 -2.03
C PRO A 107 1.13 -11.55 -0.65
N GLN A 108 1.98 -11.52 0.37
CA GLN A 108 1.65 -11.80 1.79
C GLN A 108 1.68 -10.55 2.67
N ILE A 109 1.48 -9.36 2.08
CA ILE A 109 1.31 -8.08 2.78
C ILE A 109 0.09 -7.36 2.16
N PRO A 110 -0.84 -6.77 2.94
CA PRO A 110 -1.91 -5.94 2.39
C PRO A 110 -1.31 -4.74 1.65
N ARG A 111 -1.72 -4.49 0.41
CA ARG A 111 -1.26 -3.29 -0.30
C ARG A 111 -1.91 -2.06 0.32
N PHE A 112 -1.13 -1.00 0.48
CA PHE A 112 -1.65 0.36 0.61
C PHE A 112 -2.55 0.69 -0.59
N ARG A 113 -3.68 1.36 -0.35
CA ARG A 113 -4.51 1.97 -1.40
C ARG A 113 -4.32 3.48 -1.40
N GLU A 114 -4.63 4.13 -0.28
CA GLU A 114 -4.60 5.57 -0.12
C GLU A 114 -4.60 5.99 1.37
N LEU A 115 -4.23 7.25 1.62
CA LEU A 115 -4.34 7.91 2.93
C LEU A 115 -5.29 9.10 2.77
N LEU A 116 -6.40 9.07 3.49
CA LEU A 116 -7.48 10.05 3.38
C LEU A 116 -7.47 11.00 4.58
N ARG A 117 -7.71 12.29 4.31
CA ARG A 117 -8.11 13.28 5.32
C ARG A 117 -9.52 13.76 4.96
N LEU A 118 -10.51 13.43 5.79
CA LEU A 118 -11.93 13.71 5.57
C LEU A 118 -12.47 14.61 6.68
N LYS A 119 -13.41 15.49 6.34
CA LYS A 119 -14.12 16.33 7.33
C LYS A 119 -15.59 15.94 7.40
N ILE A 120 -16.01 15.44 8.56
CA ILE A 120 -17.37 14.91 8.79
C ILE A 120 -17.90 15.57 10.07
N ASN A 121 -19.06 16.22 9.98
CA ASN A 121 -19.67 16.96 11.09
C ASN A 121 -18.66 17.92 11.77
N HIS A 122 -17.96 18.70 10.94
CA HIS A 122 -16.87 19.64 11.31
C HIS A 122 -15.60 19.02 11.93
N LYS A 123 -15.60 17.75 12.35
CA LYS A 123 -14.41 17.02 12.81
C LYS A 123 -13.60 16.45 11.64
N GLU A 124 -12.28 16.46 11.77
CA GLU A 124 -11.36 15.84 10.82
C GLU A 124 -11.01 14.39 11.20
N TYR A 125 -10.84 13.55 10.18
CA TYR A 125 -10.56 12.12 10.28
C TYR A 125 -9.42 11.77 9.32
N LEU A 126 -8.30 11.26 9.87
CA LEU A 126 -7.21 10.66 9.11
C LEU A 126 -7.47 9.15 8.99
N ILE A 127 -7.52 8.62 7.76
CA ILE A 127 -7.90 7.22 7.49
C ILE A 127 -6.92 6.57 6.51
N LEU A 128 -6.28 5.47 6.92
CA LEU A 128 -5.45 4.63 6.06
C LEU A 128 -6.32 3.54 5.42
N VAL A 129 -6.35 3.51 4.08
CA VAL A 129 -7.04 2.50 3.28
C VAL A 129 -6.03 1.47 2.76
N GLN A 130 -6.31 0.18 2.97
CA GLN A 130 -5.50 -0.94 2.48
C GLN A 130 -6.37 -2.08 1.92
N ASP A 131 -5.76 -3.02 1.18
CA ASP A 131 -6.41 -4.26 0.73
C ASP A 131 -7.01 -5.05 1.93
N TYR A 132 -8.23 -5.58 1.77
CA TYR A 132 -8.79 -6.55 2.71
C TYR A 132 -8.22 -7.95 2.46
N VAL A 133 -7.89 -8.65 3.55
CA VAL A 133 -7.42 -10.03 3.50
C VAL A 133 -8.53 -10.91 4.04
N GLU A 134 -9.21 -11.65 3.17
CA GLU A 134 -10.22 -12.60 3.62
C GLU A 134 -9.54 -13.84 4.24
N GLY A 135 -9.72 -14.02 5.55
CA GLY A 135 -9.08 -15.06 6.34
C GLY A 135 -9.38 -14.90 7.82
N GLU A 136 -9.02 -15.91 8.60
CA GLU A 136 -8.97 -15.82 10.06
C GLU A 136 -7.54 -15.51 10.50
N ASN A 137 -7.37 -14.75 11.59
CA ASN A 137 -6.03 -14.57 12.17
C ASN A 137 -5.62 -15.79 13.00
N TYR A 138 -4.31 -15.95 13.22
CA TYR A 138 -3.78 -17.11 13.95
C TYR A 138 -4.21 -17.13 15.43
N ARG A 139 -4.67 -16.01 16.00
CA ARG A 139 -5.39 -15.97 17.29
C ARG A 139 -6.76 -16.64 17.19
N SER A 140 -7.65 -16.21 16.29
CA SER A 140 -8.97 -16.84 16.06
C SER A 140 -8.84 -18.35 15.84
N LEU A 141 -7.85 -18.77 15.04
CA LEU A 141 -7.61 -20.18 14.73
C LEU A 141 -7.14 -20.97 15.97
N LEU A 142 -6.28 -20.37 16.81
CA LEU A 142 -5.87 -20.97 18.08
C LEU A 142 -7.06 -21.08 19.05
N ASP A 143 -7.81 -20.00 19.23
CA ASP A 143 -8.95 -19.93 20.16
C ASP A 143 -10.10 -20.88 19.74
N TYR A 144 -10.25 -21.13 18.43
CA TYR A 144 -11.14 -22.17 17.90
C TYR A 144 -10.64 -23.58 18.23
N ARG A 145 -9.35 -23.87 17.98
CA ARG A 145 -8.75 -25.18 18.28
C ARG A 145 -8.76 -25.51 19.77
N LEU A 146 -8.48 -24.53 20.63
CA LEU A 146 -8.48 -24.72 22.10
C LEU A 146 -9.87 -25.11 22.64
N LYS A 147 -10.96 -24.59 22.06
CA LYS A 147 -12.34 -25.01 22.37
C LYS A 147 -12.62 -26.47 21.99
N GLN A 148 -11.80 -27.05 21.12
CA GLN A 148 -11.84 -28.47 20.71
C GLN A 148 -10.74 -29.31 21.39
N GLY A 149 -10.01 -28.76 22.36
CA GLY A 149 -8.88 -29.42 23.01
C GLY A 149 -7.61 -29.54 22.14
N MET A 150 -7.60 -28.94 20.96
CA MET A 150 -6.52 -28.99 19.98
C MET A 150 -5.62 -27.76 20.03
N LYS A 151 -4.43 -27.87 19.40
CA LYS A 151 -3.42 -26.80 19.26
C LYS A 151 -2.84 -26.83 17.84
N PHE A 152 -1.81 -26.04 17.54
CA PHE A 152 -1.03 -26.25 16.32
C PHE A 152 0.02 -27.34 16.53
N SER A 153 0.27 -28.15 15.51
CA SER A 153 1.32 -29.17 15.48
C SER A 153 2.67 -28.59 15.04
N GLU A 154 3.75 -29.32 15.31
CA GLU A 154 5.11 -28.95 14.86
C GLU A 154 5.18 -28.73 13.34
N THR A 155 4.50 -29.58 12.56
CA THR A 155 4.45 -29.49 11.09
C THR A 155 3.82 -28.18 10.62
N GLU A 156 2.69 -27.80 11.21
CA GLU A 156 1.96 -26.58 10.83
C GLU A 156 2.73 -25.32 11.18
N VAL A 157 3.39 -25.25 12.35
CA VAL A 157 4.21 -24.08 12.70
C VAL A 157 5.52 -24.03 11.91
N LYS A 158 6.10 -25.19 11.52
CA LYS A 158 7.21 -25.24 10.56
C LYS A 158 6.80 -24.74 9.18
N GLN A 159 5.58 -25.02 8.74
CA GLN A 159 5.04 -24.48 7.49
C GLN A 159 4.82 -22.96 7.58
N LEU A 160 4.21 -22.47 8.67
CA LEU A 160 4.05 -21.04 8.94
C LEU A 160 5.40 -20.31 8.92
N LEU A 161 6.43 -20.85 9.59
CA LEU A 161 7.78 -20.29 9.57
C LEU A 161 8.36 -20.24 8.14
N GLN A 162 8.26 -21.33 7.37
CA GLN A 162 8.72 -21.37 5.98
C GLN A 162 7.99 -20.37 5.07
N GLN A 163 6.72 -20.08 5.36
CA GLN A 163 5.91 -19.13 4.60
C GLN A 163 6.09 -17.66 5.04
N ILE A 164 6.44 -17.37 6.30
CA ILE A 164 6.60 -16.00 6.82
C ILE A 164 8.05 -15.51 6.81
N LEU A 165 9.05 -16.38 6.99
CA LEU A 165 10.46 -15.97 6.95
C LEU A 165 10.85 -15.26 5.63
N PRO A 166 10.38 -15.66 4.43
CA PRO A 166 10.61 -14.90 3.19
C PRO A 166 9.96 -13.49 3.21
N VAL A 167 8.82 -13.33 3.89
CA VAL A 167 8.15 -12.02 4.06
C VAL A 167 8.99 -11.11 4.97
N LEU A 168 9.60 -11.68 6.02
CA LEU A 168 10.51 -10.95 6.89
C LEU A 168 11.80 -10.56 6.17
N ASP A 169 12.43 -11.49 5.45
CA ASP A 169 13.62 -11.23 4.63
C ASP A 169 13.38 -10.08 3.63
N TYR A 170 12.21 -10.08 2.97
CA TYR A 170 11.78 -9.00 2.08
C TYR A 170 11.69 -7.65 2.80
N ILE A 171 10.96 -7.52 3.91
CA ILE A 171 10.83 -6.22 4.59
C ILE A 171 12.14 -5.76 5.23
N HIS A 172 12.94 -6.69 5.77
CA HIS A 172 14.26 -6.41 6.34
C HIS A 172 15.23 -5.90 5.26
N SER A 173 15.17 -6.44 4.03
CA SER A 173 15.97 -5.94 2.90
C SER A 173 15.64 -4.49 2.50
N LEU A 174 14.45 -4.00 2.84
CA LEU A 174 14.00 -2.62 2.62
C LEU A 174 14.22 -1.72 3.86
N GLY A 175 14.89 -2.21 4.90
CA GLY A 175 15.09 -1.49 6.16
C GLY A 175 13.82 -1.34 7.01
N VAL A 176 12.78 -2.14 6.74
CA VAL A 176 11.51 -2.13 7.47
C VAL A 176 11.48 -3.29 8.46
N ILE A 177 11.28 -2.99 9.74
CA ILE A 177 11.16 -3.97 10.84
C ILE A 177 9.75 -3.84 11.42
N HIS A 178 9.04 -4.95 11.60
CA HIS A 178 7.60 -4.99 11.88
C HIS A 178 7.24 -4.67 13.35
N ARG A 179 8.06 -5.14 14.29
CA ARG A 179 8.05 -4.86 15.74
C ARG A 179 6.85 -5.36 16.56
N ASP A 180 5.73 -5.76 15.94
CA ASP A 180 4.52 -6.30 16.60
C ASP A 180 4.08 -7.66 16.00
N ILE A 181 5.03 -8.53 15.66
CA ILE A 181 4.72 -9.88 15.15
C ILE A 181 4.06 -10.71 16.27
N SER A 182 2.88 -11.23 15.97
CA SER A 182 1.97 -11.84 16.95
C SER A 182 0.86 -12.63 16.23
N PRO A 183 0.18 -13.60 16.90
CA PRO A 183 -0.90 -14.39 16.30
C PRO A 183 -2.06 -13.58 15.72
N ASP A 184 -2.34 -12.40 16.29
CA ASP A 184 -3.45 -11.54 15.87
C ASP A 184 -3.10 -10.72 14.61
N ASN A 185 -1.80 -10.54 14.32
CA ASN A 185 -1.26 -9.75 13.21
C ASN A 185 -0.81 -10.63 12.01
N LEU A 186 -1.18 -11.92 12.02
CA LEU A 186 -1.01 -12.87 10.92
C LEU A 186 -2.38 -13.41 10.52
N ILE A 187 -2.79 -13.23 9.26
CA ILE A 187 -4.05 -13.78 8.71
C ILE A 187 -3.76 -14.96 7.80
N LEU A 188 -4.38 -16.12 8.04
CA LEU A 188 -4.39 -17.23 7.09
C LEU A 188 -5.42 -16.93 6.00
N ARG A 189 -4.95 -16.53 4.81
CA ARG A 189 -5.81 -16.13 3.70
C ARG A 189 -6.55 -17.33 3.10
N LYS A 190 -7.87 -17.23 2.93
CA LYS A 190 -8.71 -18.34 2.46
C LYS A 190 -8.36 -18.84 1.06
N SER A 191 -8.03 -17.92 0.14
CA SER A 191 -7.89 -18.22 -1.29
C SER A 191 -6.74 -19.14 -1.66
N ASP A 192 -5.67 -19.16 -0.86
CA ASP A 192 -4.42 -19.88 -1.14
C ASP A 192 -3.75 -20.49 0.11
N GLN A 193 -4.35 -20.33 1.29
CA GLN A 193 -3.83 -20.81 2.58
C GLN A 193 -2.41 -20.29 2.88
N LEU A 194 -2.08 -19.10 2.39
CA LEU A 194 -0.84 -18.41 2.77
C LEU A 194 -1.08 -17.47 3.97
N PRO A 195 -0.14 -17.43 4.94
CA PRO A 195 -0.16 -16.46 6.02
C PRO A 195 0.25 -15.07 5.51
N VAL A 196 -0.54 -14.06 5.84
CA VAL A 196 -0.40 -12.66 5.42
C VAL A 196 -0.08 -11.82 6.66
N LEU A 197 1.04 -11.10 6.61
CA LEU A 197 1.50 -10.21 7.70
C LEU A 197 0.79 -8.86 7.60
N ILE A 198 0.14 -8.45 8.68
CA ILE A 198 -0.66 -7.21 8.74
C ILE A 198 -0.17 -6.27 9.85
N ASP A 199 -0.68 -5.03 9.86
CA ASP A 199 -0.46 -4.04 10.92
C ASP A 199 1.01 -3.68 11.16
N PHE A 200 1.64 -3.01 10.18
CA PHE A 200 3.02 -2.49 10.22
C PHE A 200 3.23 -1.34 11.23
N GLY A 201 2.29 -1.20 12.17
CA GLY A 201 2.25 -0.20 13.23
C GLY A 201 3.22 -0.47 14.38
N GLY A 202 4.37 -1.12 14.16
CA GLY A 202 5.43 -1.27 15.17
C GLY A 202 5.93 0.06 15.75
N VAL A 203 5.57 1.17 15.10
CA VAL A 203 5.75 2.53 15.56
C VAL A 203 4.99 2.86 16.86
N LYS A 204 3.89 2.15 17.16
CA LYS A 204 3.01 2.32 18.34
C LYS A 204 3.77 2.26 19.68
N GLN A 205 4.83 1.46 19.75
CA GLN A 205 5.65 1.29 20.96
C GLN A 205 6.45 2.55 21.34
N VAL A 206 6.74 3.44 20.37
CA VAL A 206 7.44 4.70 20.63
C VAL A 206 6.58 5.62 21.51
N VAL A 207 5.27 5.70 21.25
CA VAL A 207 4.34 6.47 22.09
C VAL A 207 4.10 5.79 23.43
N ALA A 208 4.09 4.46 23.52
CA ALA A 208 4.00 3.78 24.82
C ALA A 208 5.21 4.13 25.73
N THR A 209 6.41 4.17 25.16
CA THR A 209 7.64 4.56 25.88
C THR A 209 7.60 6.05 26.28
N VAL A 210 7.25 6.94 25.36
CA VAL A 210 7.15 8.39 25.62
C VAL A 210 6.05 8.70 26.65
N ALA A 211 4.88 8.08 26.56
CA ALA A 211 3.79 8.29 27.51
C ALA A 211 4.18 7.83 28.93
N SER A 212 4.92 6.72 29.07
CA SER A 212 5.40 6.26 30.38
C SER A 212 6.46 7.20 31.01
N GLN A 213 7.26 7.89 30.19
CA GLN A 213 8.30 8.81 30.66
C GLN A 213 7.77 10.16 31.17
N TYR A 214 6.56 10.57 30.78
CA TYR A 214 5.96 11.85 31.21
C TYR A 214 5.16 11.78 32.52
N TYR A 215 5.05 10.60 33.16
CA TYR A 215 4.55 10.49 34.53
C TYR A 215 5.68 10.83 35.52
N ALA A 216 5.58 11.98 36.17
CA ALA A 216 6.65 12.52 37.02
C ALA A 216 6.94 11.65 38.26
N PRO A 217 8.23 11.43 38.62
CA PRO A 217 8.61 10.69 39.83
C PRO A 217 8.28 11.50 41.08
N GLY A 218 7.26 11.06 41.82
CA GLY A 218 6.79 11.73 43.05
C GLY A 218 5.29 11.55 43.29
N SER A 219 4.51 11.36 42.23
CA SER A 219 3.11 10.93 42.35
C SER A 219 3.04 9.49 42.87
N THR A 220 2.40 9.28 44.02
CA THR A 220 2.09 7.92 44.50
C THR A 220 1.14 7.22 43.53
N PRO A 221 1.43 5.99 43.09
CA PRO A 221 0.62 5.30 42.08
C PRO A 221 -0.67 4.73 42.70
N THR A 222 -1.68 5.58 42.86
CA THR A 222 -3.07 5.16 43.14
C THR A 222 -3.73 4.51 41.92
N THR A 223 -3.07 4.56 40.76
CA THR A 223 -3.41 3.85 39.53
C THR A 223 -2.52 2.61 39.33
N PRO A 224 -3.05 1.48 38.84
CA PRO A 224 -2.22 0.48 38.19
C PRO A 224 -1.39 1.11 37.06
N MET A 225 -0.17 0.62 36.85
CA MET A 225 0.76 1.13 35.83
C MET A 225 0.07 1.35 34.48
N PRO A 226 0.33 2.48 33.79
CA PRO A 226 -0.29 2.77 32.49
C PRO A 226 0.01 1.61 31.53
N THR A 227 -1.03 0.98 31.02
CA THR A 227 -0.97 -0.35 30.41
C THR A 227 0.06 -0.39 29.28
N LEU A 228 1.19 -1.04 29.53
CA LEU A 228 2.36 -1.00 28.65
C LEU A 228 1.98 -1.48 27.24
N LEU A 229 1.90 -0.55 26.27
CA LEU A 229 1.16 -0.77 25.03
C LEU A 229 1.97 -1.53 23.96
N GLY A 230 2.40 -2.72 24.32
CA GLY A 230 2.94 -3.76 23.45
C GLY A 230 2.51 -5.13 24.00
N LYS A 231 2.28 -6.12 23.14
CA LYS A 231 1.77 -7.43 23.57
C LYS A 231 2.83 -8.11 24.46
N VAL A 232 2.52 -8.25 25.76
CA VAL A 232 3.50 -8.60 26.79
C VAL A 232 4.19 -9.93 26.48
N GLY A 233 5.52 -9.89 26.36
CA GLY A 233 6.38 -11.04 26.10
C GLY A 233 6.52 -11.49 24.63
N TYR A 234 5.89 -10.82 23.66
CA TYR A 234 6.19 -11.05 22.23
C TYR A 234 7.41 -10.25 21.77
N ALA A 235 7.53 -8.98 22.20
CA ALA A 235 8.70 -8.16 21.95
C ALA A 235 9.92 -8.64 22.77
N PRO A 236 11.14 -8.57 22.22
CA PRO A 236 12.34 -8.96 22.95
C PRO A 236 12.77 -7.91 24.01
N PRO A 237 13.56 -8.30 25.03
CA PRO A 237 13.92 -7.41 26.13
C PRO A 237 14.62 -6.12 25.70
N GLU A 238 15.53 -6.17 24.71
CA GLU A 238 16.27 -4.96 24.27
C GLU A 238 15.34 -3.92 23.64
N GLN A 239 14.33 -4.36 22.89
CA GLN A 239 13.31 -3.51 22.28
C GLN A 239 12.42 -2.84 23.35
N MET A 240 12.06 -3.59 24.40
CA MET A 240 11.25 -3.06 25.51
C MET A 240 12.02 -2.14 26.47
N GLN A 241 13.31 -2.40 26.70
CA GLN A 241 14.13 -1.70 27.71
C GLN A 241 14.92 -0.52 27.13
N THR A 242 15.36 -0.61 25.87
CA THR A 242 16.27 0.38 25.26
C THR A 242 15.75 0.98 23.95
N GLY A 243 14.65 0.45 23.40
CA GLY A 243 14.14 0.86 22.09
C GLY A 243 15.00 0.41 20.90
N LEU A 244 16.05 -0.40 21.14
CA LEU A 244 16.85 -1.01 20.08
C LEU A 244 16.01 -2.05 19.32
N VAL A 245 15.91 -1.88 18.00
CA VAL A 245 15.08 -2.74 17.15
C VAL A 245 15.80 -3.02 15.83
N GLU A 246 16.03 -4.31 15.58
CA GLU A 246 16.80 -4.84 14.45
C GLU A 246 16.04 -6.02 13.79
N PRO A 247 16.44 -6.49 12.58
CA PRO A 247 15.83 -7.66 11.93
C PRO A 247 15.67 -8.89 12.85
N HIS A 248 16.62 -9.15 13.74
CA HIS A 248 16.56 -10.27 14.70
C HIS A 248 15.54 -10.08 15.83
N SER A 249 14.98 -8.88 16.02
CA SER A 249 13.92 -8.61 17.00
C SER A 249 12.56 -9.10 16.49
N ASP A 250 12.30 -9.00 15.19
CA ASP A 250 11.15 -9.64 14.52
C ASP A 250 11.26 -11.18 14.58
N LEU A 251 12.47 -11.73 14.42
CA LEU A 251 12.68 -13.19 14.50
C LEU A 251 12.39 -13.74 15.91
N TYR A 252 12.74 -13.01 16.97
CA TYR A 252 12.33 -13.34 18.33
C TYR A 252 10.79 -13.35 18.47
N ALA A 253 10.12 -12.30 18.01
CA ALA A 253 8.66 -12.18 18.10
C ALA A 253 7.92 -13.26 17.27
N LEU A 254 8.50 -13.70 16.16
CA LEU A 254 8.00 -14.84 15.38
C LEU A 254 8.16 -16.18 16.12
N ALA A 255 9.27 -16.40 16.84
CA ALA A 255 9.42 -17.60 17.67
C ALA A 255 8.48 -17.60 18.89
N ALA A 256 8.29 -16.44 19.54
CA ALA A 256 7.31 -16.25 20.60
C ALA A 256 5.88 -16.58 20.09
N THR A 257 5.54 -16.08 18.89
CA THR A 257 4.29 -16.40 18.19
C THR A 257 4.12 -17.90 17.95
N VAL A 258 5.15 -18.59 17.47
CA VAL A 258 5.12 -20.05 17.26
C VAL A 258 4.90 -20.83 18.56
N LEU A 259 5.56 -20.45 19.67
CA LEU A 259 5.37 -21.11 20.96
C LEU A 259 3.95 -20.94 21.50
N VAL A 260 3.32 -19.77 21.31
CA VAL A 260 1.92 -19.54 21.69
C VAL A 260 0.97 -20.44 20.90
N LEU A 261 1.21 -20.64 19.61
CA LEU A 261 0.40 -21.52 18.74
C LEU A 261 0.56 -23.02 19.10
N LEU A 262 1.78 -23.43 19.46
CA LEU A 262 2.08 -24.80 19.90
C LEU A 262 1.50 -25.12 21.29
N THR A 263 1.60 -24.18 22.23
CA THR A 263 1.29 -24.43 23.65
C THR A 263 -0.13 -24.01 24.05
N GLY A 264 -0.76 -23.08 23.33
CA GLY A 264 -2.03 -22.46 23.71
C GLY A 264 -1.93 -21.44 24.86
N LYS A 265 -0.72 -21.18 25.35
CA LYS A 265 -0.44 -20.29 26.49
C LYS A 265 0.09 -18.95 26.02
N GLN A 266 -0.11 -17.89 26.80
CA GLN A 266 0.48 -16.57 26.52
C GLN A 266 1.97 -16.55 26.93
N PRO A 267 2.81 -15.65 26.37
CA PRO A 267 4.24 -15.59 26.69
C PRO A 267 4.56 -15.46 28.19
N ALA A 268 3.73 -14.74 28.96
CA ALA A 268 3.90 -14.59 30.41
C ALA A 268 3.73 -15.91 31.22
N GLU A 269 3.14 -16.95 30.62
CA GLU A 269 3.07 -18.30 31.22
C GLU A 269 4.24 -19.20 30.78
N LEU A 270 5.03 -18.74 29.80
CA LEU A 270 6.10 -19.48 29.13
C LEU A 270 7.49 -18.92 29.47
N ILE A 271 7.57 -17.69 29.99
CA ILE A 271 8.78 -16.99 30.41
C ILE A 271 8.93 -17.09 31.94
N ASP A 272 10.16 -17.25 32.41
CA ASP A 272 10.51 -17.15 33.83
C ASP A 272 10.63 -15.69 34.29
N ASN A 273 9.90 -15.32 35.34
CA ASN A 273 9.85 -13.93 35.84
C ASN A 273 11.15 -13.41 36.46
N TYR A 274 12.12 -14.27 36.79
CA TYR A 274 13.37 -13.88 37.45
C TYR A 274 14.56 -13.77 36.48
N ASN A 275 14.63 -14.63 35.46
CA ASN A 275 15.75 -14.68 34.52
C ASN A 275 15.35 -14.46 33.04
N LEU A 276 14.06 -14.23 32.77
CA LEU A 276 13.47 -13.98 31.45
C LEU A 276 13.75 -15.07 30.39
N GLN A 277 14.13 -16.28 30.82
CA GLN A 277 14.30 -17.44 29.94
C GLN A 277 12.96 -18.10 29.61
N TRP A 278 12.85 -18.66 28.41
CA TRP A 278 11.65 -19.39 27.99
C TRP A 278 11.70 -20.85 28.47
N GLN A 279 10.72 -21.24 29.30
CA GLN A 279 10.55 -22.58 29.88
C GLN A 279 9.63 -23.49 29.05
N TRP A 280 9.46 -23.19 27.75
CA TRP A 280 8.44 -23.77 26.87
C TRP A 280 8.46 -25.31 26.76
N ARG A 281 9.61 -25.96 27.00
CA ARG A 281 9.77 -27.43 26.94
C ARG A 281 8.94 -28.20 27.97
N ARG A 282 8.43 -27.56 29.02
CA ARG A 282 7.48 -28.21 29.95
C ARG A 282 6.07 -28.37 29.36
N GLU A 283 5.75 -27.62 28.29
CA GLU A 283 4.40 -27.48 27.72
C GLU A 283 4.22 -28.22 26.40
N VAL A 284 5.31 -28.44 25.64
CA VAL A 284 5.31 -29.09 24.34
C VAL A 284 6.62 -29.83 24.07
N ASN A 285 6.51 -31.06 23.56
CA ASN A 285 7.62 -31.86 23.06
C ASN A 285 7.78 -31.63 21.55
N LEU A 286 8.99 -31.33 21.08
CA LEU A 286 9.32 -31.03 19.68
C LEU A 286 10.57 -31.79 19.25
N SER A 287 10.79 -31.96 17.95
CA SER A 287 12.04 -32.52 17.43
C SER A 287 13.27 -31.72 17.93
N PRO A 288 14.36 -32.37 18.38
CA PRO A 288 15.49 -31.67 19.00
C PRO A 288 16.09 -30.57 18.11
N GLY A 289 16.21 -30.83 16.81
CA GLY A 289 16.71 -29.85 15.84
C GLY A 289 15.83 -28.61 15.74
N PHE A 290 14.50 -28.75 15.82
CA PHE A 290 13.59 -27.61 15.81
C PHE A 290 13.61 -26.85 17.14
N GLY A 291 13.70 -27.56 18.26
CA GLY A 291 13.86 -26.94 19.59
C GLY A 291 15.09 -26.05 19.68
N VAL A 292 16.22 -26.46 19.10
CA VAL A 292 17.46 -25.66 19.03
C VAL A 292 17.29 -24.43 18.13
N VAL A 293 16.49 -24.51 17.05
CA VAL A 293 16.18 -23.33 16.22
C VAL A 293 15.36 -22.31 17.01
N LEU A 294 14.32 -22.74 17.73
CA LEU A 294 13.48 -21.83 18.53
C LEU A 294 14.27 -21.19 19.68
N ASP A 295 15.11 -21.95 20.39
CA ASP A 295 15.96 -21.39 21.46
C ASP A 295 16.89 -20.30 20.93
N LYS A 296 17.53 -20.54 19.77
CA LYS A 296 18.42 -19.55 19.16
C LYS A 296 17.66 -18.33 18.65
N MET A 297 16.41 -18.47 18.17
CA MET A 297 15.57 -17.30 17.87
C MET A 297 15.20 -16.51 19.14
N LEU A 298 15.12 -17.17 20.29
CA LEU A 298 14.65 -16.62 21.58
C LEU A 298 15.77 -16.22 22.56
N SER A 299 17.05 -16.29 22.17
CA SER A 299 18.15 -15.91 23.07
C SER A 299 17.99 -14.48 23.57
N THR A 300 18.21 -14.27 24.87
CA THR A 300 18.20 -12.94 25.49
C THR A 300 19.34 -12.05 25.00
N ALA A 301 20.44 -12.62 24.48
CA ALA A 301 21.53 -11.88 23.86
C ALA A 301 21.30 -11.72 22.34
N PRO A 302 21.07 -10.51 21.80
CA PRO A 302 20.69 -10.35 20.39
C PRO A 302 21.75 -10.85 19.38
N ARG A 303 23.05 -10.69 19.73
CA ARG A 303 24.20 -11.20 18.97
C ARG A 303 24.22 -12.72 18.79
N GLU A 304 23.55 -13.46 19.67
CA GLU A 304 23.51 -14.93 19.67
C GLU A 304 22.33 -15.48 18.87
N ARG A 305 21.37 -14.61 18.50
CA ARG A 305 20.25 -14.96 17.62
C ARG A 305 20.71 -15.19 16.18
N TYR A 306 19.83 -15.76 15.36
CA TYR A 306 19.95 -15.63 13.91
C TYR A 306 19.81 -14.15 13.51
N GLN A 307 20.70 -13.67 12.64
CA GLN A 307 20.80 -12.25 12.31
C GLN A 307 19.92 -11.84 11.12
N ASN A 308 19.39 -12.80 10.37
CA ASN A 308 18.41 -12.60 9.30
C ASN A 308 17.53 -13.84 9.11
N ALA A 309 16.41 -13.69 8.38
CA ALA A 309 15.43 -14.75 8.19
C ALA A 309 15.96 -15.93 7.35
N ASN A 310 16.85 -15.66 6.38
CA ASN A 310 17.54 -16.70 5.61
C ASN A 310 18.35 -17.69 6.48
N GLN A 311 19.04 -17.23 7.52
CA GLN A 311 19.73 -18.13 8.45
C GLN A 311 18.76 -19.08 9.18
N VAL A 312 17.56 -18.60 9.55
CA VAL A 312 16.51 -19.44 10.15
C VAL A 312 16.00 -20.47 9.14
N LEU A 313 15.72 -20.05 7.89
CA LEU A 313 15.30 -20.96 6.81
C LEU A 313 16.31 -22.06 6.53
N GLN A 314 17.62 -21.76 6.58
CA GLN A 314 18.69 -22.75 6.44
C GLN A 314 18.70 -23.73 7.63
N ALA A 315 18.57 -23.22 8.87
CA ALA A 315 18.57 -24.05 10.06
C ALA A 315 17.34 -24.98 10.13
N LEU A 316 16.16 -24.54 9.69
CA LEU A 316 14.95 -25.37 9.58
C LEU A 316 15.12 -26.53 8.57
N LYS A 317 15.84 -26.29 7.46
CA LYS A 317 16.19 -27.34 6.49
C LYS A 317 17.19 -28.34 7.08
N GLY A 318 18.29 -27.87 7.69
CA GLY A 318 19.29 -28.74 8.33
C GLY A 318 18.73 -29.55 9.51
N ALA A 319 17.76 -29.02 10.25
CA ALA A 319 17.04 -29.74 11.31
C ALA A 319 16.24 -30.95 10.78
N SER A 320 16.04 -31.08 9.46
CA SER A 320 15.25 -32.15 8.84
C SER A 320 16.11 -33.31 8.32
N THR A 321 17.43 -33.14 8.17
CA THR A 321 18.33 -34.17 7.60
C THR A 321 18.97 -35.11 8.63
N ASN A 322 18.91 -34.79 9.92
CA ASN A 322 19.65 -35.53 10.96
C ASN A 322 18.86 -36.70 11.59
N ASN A 323 17.98 -37.35 10.83
CA ASN A 323 17.18 -38.51 11.26
C ASN A 323 17.63 -39.84 10.64
N HIS A 324 18.94 -40.05 10.52
CA HIS A 324 19.53 -41.36 10.24
C HIS A 324 20.49 -41.77 11.38
N PRO A 325 20.19 -42.84 12.15
CA PRO A 325 21.13 -43.38 13.13
C PRO A 325 22.22 -44.19 12.42
N GLY A 326 23.39 -43.58 12.21
CA GLY A 326 24.51 -44.22 11.52
C GLY A 326 25.88 -43.71 11.96
N LEU A 327 26.67 -44.62 12.53
CA LEU A 327 28.12 -44.49 12.85
C LEU A 327 28.52 -43.31 13.77
N GLN A 328 28.64 -43.62 15.06
CA GLN A 328 29.40 -42.82 16.02
C GLN A 328 30.88 -42.76 15.58
N THR A 329 31.46 -41.57 15.54
CA THR A 329 32.92 -41.39 15.67
C THR A 329 33.23 -41.08 17.12
N LEU A 330 33.93 -41.98 17.81
CA LEU A 330 34.34 -41.78 19.20
C LEU A 330 35.38 -40.65 19.32
N PRO A 331 35.43 -39.93 20.45
CA PRO A 331 36.53 -39.01 20.74
C PRO A 331 37.85 -39.78 20.95
N PRO A 332 39.02 -39.20 20.63
CA PRO A 332 40.31 -39.89 20.77
C PRO A 332 40.63 -40.23 22.24
N GLN A 333 40.94 -41.50 22.52
CA GLN A 333 41.49 -41.88 23.83
C GLN A 333 42.98 -41.54 23.93
N LEU A 334 43.39 -41.06 25.10
CA LEU A 334 44.78 -40.90 25.49
C LEU A 334 45.49 -42.26 25.60
N GLN A 335 46.71 -42.37 25.07
CA GLN A 335 47.59 -43.53 25.28
C GLN A 335 48.64 -43.24 26.36
N PRO A 336 48.96 -44.19 27.27
CA PRO A 336 50.06 -44.07 28.22
C PRO A 336 51.45 -44.19 27.55
N PRO A 337 52.54 -43.75 28.21
CA PRO A 337 53.88 -43.72 27.64
C PRO A 337 54.65 -45.05 27.76
N GLN A 338 55.63 -45.25 26.88
CA GLN A 338 56.73 -46.22 27.09
C GLN A 338 58.10 -45.57 26.84
N GLN A 339 59.09 -46.02 27.61
CA GLN A 339 60.53 -45.74 27.50
C GLN A 339 61.13 -46.75 26.47
N THR A 340 62.35 -46.68 25.92
CA THR A 340 63.64 -45.98 26.19
C THR A 340 64.46 -46.03 24.85
N ALA A 341 65.66 -45.47 24.59
CA ALA A 341 66.70 -44.75 25.35
C ALA A 341 67.64 -43.94 24.40
N GLN A 342 68.60 -43.21 25.00
CA GLN A 342 69.96 -42.87 24.50
C GLN A 342 70.11 -42.11 23.14
N THR A 343 70.52 -40.83 23.14
CA THR A 343 71.94 -40.32 23.12
C THR A 343 72.47 -40.24 21.68
N VAL A 344 72.90 -39.08 21.15
CA VAL A 344 74.11 -38.29 21.48
C VAL A 344 73.84 -36.77 21.49
N ALA A 345 74.64 -36.01 22.24
CA ALA A 345 74.58 -34.54 22.31
C ALA A 345 75.77 -33.85 21.61
N VAL A 346 75.52 -32.70 20.97
CA VAL A 346 76.54 -31.70 20.60
C VAL A 346 75.96 -30.29 20.82
N ALA A 347 76.77 -29.40 21.38
CA ALA A 347 76.58 -27.95 21.47
C ALA A 347 77.93 -27.28 21.09
N PRO A 348 78.03 -25.98 20.75
CA PRO A 348 77.58 -24.86 21.58
C PRO A 348 76.88 -23.71 20.81
N ALA A 349 76.60 -22.59 21.50
CA ALA A 349 75.97 -21.38 20.95
C ALA A 349 76.81 -20.12 21.23
N VAL A 350 76.58 -19.04 20.47
CA VAL A 350 77.15 -17.69 20.74
C VAL A 350 76.07 -16.60 20.62
N GLN A 351 75.42 -16.35 21.77
CA GLN A 351 75.09 -15.03 22.36
C GLN A 351 74.51 -13.86 21.51
N SER A 352 73.26 -13.48 21.86
CA SER A 352 72.86 -12.16 22.43
C SER A 352 72.90 -10.87 21.56
N PRO A 353 72.18 -9.77 21.91
CA PRO A 353 71.46 -9.51 23.18
C PRO A 353 69.98 -9.03 23.10
N SER A 354 69.27 -9.28 24.22
CA SER A 354 68.35 -8.39 24.97
C SER A 354 67.83 -7.08 24.33
N PHE A 355 66.51 -6.82 24.41
CA PHE A 355 65.92 -5.96 25.47
C PHE A 355 64.37 -5.99 25.53
N ALA A 356 63.79 -5.23 26.46
CA ALA A 356 62.45 -5.41 27.04
C ALA A 356 61.27 -4.82 26.23
N ALA A 357 60.05 -5.14 26.69
CA ALA A 357 58.77 -4.64 26.17
C ALA A 357 58.24 -3.42 27.01
N PRO A 358 57.00 -2.92 26.85
CA PRO A 358 56.82 -1.65 26.14
C PRO A 358 56.12 -0.54 26.94
N GLY A 359 56.13 0.68 26.39
CA GLY A 359 55.36 1.84 26.86
C GLY A 359 54.65 2.55 25.71
N PHE A 360 53.57 3.28 26.02
CA PHE A 360 52.75 4.05 25.07
C PHE A 360 53.55 5.16 24.35
N PRO A 361 53.13 5.58 23.15
CA PRO A 361 52.39 6.85 23.10
C PRO A 361 51.26 6.94 22.04
N GLU A 362 50.50 8.02 22.15
CA GLU A 362 49.58 8.57 21.14
C GLU A 362 50.06 10.00 20.75
N PRO A 363 49.35 10.78 19.90
CA PRO A 363 49.43 10.82 18.44
C PRO A 363 50.30 11.98 17.87
N GLN A 364 50.63 11.98 16.57
CA GLN A 364 50.69 13.24 15.77
C GLN A 364 50.79 13.13 14.21
N SER A 365 49.70 13.53 13.54
CA SER A 365 49.62 14.48 12.39
C SER A 365 50.30 14.24 11.00
N LYS A 366 49.63 14.82 9.98
CA LYS A 366 50.12 15.24 8.62
C LYS A 366 50.35 14.11 7.58
N SER A 367 50.16 14.33 6.27
CA SER A 367 49.70 15.52 5.52
C SER A 367 48.89 15.15 4.26
N THR A 368 47.99 16.05 3.82
CA THR A 368 47.30 16.01 2.52
C THR A 368 48.25 16.29 1.36
N THR A 369 48.01 15.70 0.18
CA THR A 369 48.56 16.18 -1.10
C THR A 369 47.51 16.05 -2.20
N TRP A 370 47.27 17.11 -2.97
CA TRP A 370 46.25 17.14 -4.02
C TRP A 370 46.82 16.70 -5.38
N LEU A 371 45.99 16.09 -6.23
CA LEU A 371 46.34 15.73 -7.61
C LEU A 371 46.09 16.90 -8.57
N THR A 372 47.09 17.24 -9.38
CA THR A 372 47.06 18.37 -10.32
C THR A 372 46.32 18.06 -11.63
N PRO A 373 45.72 19.06 -12.32
CA PRO A 373 44.77 18.83 -13.43
C PRO A 373 45.30 18.00 -14.61
N GLY A 374 46.60 18.11 -14.93
CA GLY A 374 47.19 17.47 -16.11
C GLY A 374 47.09 15.94 -16.16
N LYS A 375 46.87 15.26 -15.02
CA LYS A 375 46.71 13.79 -14.99
C LYS A 375 45.30 13.30 -15.31
N ILE A 376 44.29 14.18 -15.28
CA ILE A 376 42.89 13.80 -15.57
C ILE A 376 42.66 13.69 -17.09
N ALA A 377 43.23 14.60 -17.87
CA ALA A 377 43.06 14.65 -19.33
C ALA A 377 43.60 13.38 -20.05
N ALA A 378 44.73 12.84 -19.57
CA ALA A 378 45.34 11.64 -20.15
C ALA A 378 44.46 10.38 -19.98
N ILE A 379 43.78 10.25 -18.84
CA ILE A 379 42.91 9.11 -18.55
C ILE A 379 41.62 9.18 -19.39
N PHE A 380 41.02 10.37 -19.51
CA PHE A 380 39.80 10.57 -20.30
C PHE A 380 39.99 10.30 -21.81
N LEU A 381 41.13 10.66 -22.39
CA LEU A 381 41.38 10.38 -23.82
C LEU A 381 41.56 8.88 -24.10
N THR A 382 42.15 8.11 -23.16
CA THR A 382 42.26 6.65 -23.32
C THR A 382 40.93 5.91 -23.14
N THR A 383 40.04 6.37 -22.25
CA THR A 383 38.75 5.71 -22.02
C THR A 383 37.74 5.98 -23.15
N VAL A 384 37.72 7.19 -23.73
CA VAL A 384 36.86 7.52 -24.88
C VAL A 384 37.29 6.76 -26.14
N ALA A 385 38.60 6.55 -26.35
CA ALA A 385 39.09 5.74 -27.47
C ALA A 385 38.66 4.27 -27.37
N LEU A 386 38.73 3.66 -26.18
CA LEU A 386 38.33 2.27 -25.97
C LEU A 386 36.80 2.06 -25.95
N SER A 387 36.03 3.02 -25.46
CA SER A 387 34.56 2.94 -25.53
C SER A 387 34.02 3.20 -26.94
N GLY A 388 34.65 4.10 -27.70
CA GLY A 388 34.30 4.33 -29.12
C GLY A 388 34.58 3.09 -29.99
N LEU A 389 35.73 2.45 -29.83
CA LEU A 389 36.07 1.24 -30.60
C LEU A 389 35.23 0.01 -30.22
N THR A 390 34.88 -0.15 -28.93
CA THR A 390 33.96 -1.23 -28.54
C THR A 390 32.53 -0.97 -29.03
N TYR A 391 32.02 0.26 -28.96
CA TYR A 391 30.70 0.60 -29.51
C TYR A 391 30.61 0.36 -31.02
N PHE A 392 31.62 0.80 -31.79
CA PHE A 392 31.62 0.63 -33.24
C PHE A 392 31.80 -0.83 -33.67
N ALA A 393 32.71 -1.57 -33.02
CA ALA A 393 32.90 -3.00 -33.29
C ALA A 393 31.67 -3.85 -32.94
N VAL A 394 30.99 -3.55 -31.82
CA VAL A 394 29.71 -4.20 -31.48
C VAL A 394 28.64 -3.85 -32.54
N SER A 395 28.51 -2.58 -32.93
CA SER A 395 27.49 -2.15 -33.92
C SER A 395 27.62 -2.79 -35.30
N GLN A 396 28.84 -3.18 -35.71
CA GLN A 396 29.11 -3.88 -36.97
C GLN A 396 28.97 -5.42 -36.87
N VAL A 397 28.98 -5.99 -35.66
CA VAL A 397 28.75 -7.43 -35.44
C VAL A 397 27.26 -7.71 -35.17
N THR A 398 26.50 -6.75 -34.64
CA THR A 398 25.03 -6.83 -34.43
C THR A 398 24.19 -6.71 -35.72
N SER A 399 24.78 -6.98 -36.89
CA SER A 399 24.06 -7.22 -38.16
C SER A 399 23.97 -8.71 -38.50
N ARG A 400 24.05 -9.58 -37.47
CA ARG A 400 23.56 -10.96 -37.51
C ARG A 400 22.31 -11.09 -36.64
N GLU A 401 21.48 -12.06 -36.99
CA GLU A 401 20.14 -12.29 -36.45
C GLU A 401 20.18 -12.96 -35.05
N ASP A 402 20.89 -12.33 -34.10
CA ASP A 402 20.79 -12.67 -32.68
C ASP A 402 19.43 -12.22 -32.14
N SER A 403 18.47 -13.06 -32.48
CA SER A 403 17.15 -13.18 -31.89
C SER A 403 17.24 -12.91 -30.40
N THR A 404 16.51 -11.91 -29.92
CA THR A 404 16.14 -11.92 -28.50
C THR A 404 15.48 -13.26 -28.20
N PRO A 405 15.67 -13.83 -27.00
CA PRO A 405 14.75 -14.83 -26.50
C PRO A 405 13.41 -14.12 -26.25
N ILE A 406 12.66 -13.91 -27.33
CA ILE A 406 11.21 -13.98 -27.28
C ILE A 406 10.94 -15.26 -26.50
N VAL A 407 10.34 -15.13 -25.31
CA VAL A 407 9.77 -16.28 -24.63
C VAL A 407 8.55 -16.67 -25.44
N THR A 408 8.80 -17.32 -26.57
CA THR A 408 7.79 -17.99 -27.38
C THR A 408 7.19 -19.00 -26.43
N PRO A 409 5.91 -18.86 -26.06
CA PRO A 409 5.27 -19.87 -25.27
C PRO A 409 5.02 -21.04 -26.22
N THR A 410 6.01 -21.92 -26.35
CA THR A 410 5.89 -23.24 -26.98
C THR A 410 5.12 -24.18 -26.06
N SER A 411 4.01 -23.66 -25.54
CA SER A 411 2.75 -24.35 -25.28
C SER A 411 2.44 -25.19 -26.51
N THR A 412 2.97 -26.42 -26.57
CA THR A 412 2.85 -27.26 -27.75
C THR A 412 1.39 -27.65 -27.88
N GLU A 413 0.66 -26.97 -28.77
CA GLU A 413 -0.73 -27.26 -29.06
C GLU A 413 -0.81 -28.73 -29.53
N PRO A 414 -1.61 -29.57 -28.86
CA PRO A 414 -1.67 -30.98 -29.20
C PRO A 414 -2.17 -31.18 -30.63
N PRO A 415 -1.70 -32.22 -31.34
CA PRO A 415 -2.19 -32.53 -32.67
C PRO A 415 -3.70 -32.78 -32.62
N VAL A 416 -4.42 -32.34 -33.65
CA VAL A 416 -5.87 -32.55 -33.75
C VAL A 416 -6.16 -34.06 -33.81
N ASP A 417 -7.04 -34.53 -32.94
CA ASP A 417 -7.29 -35.96 -32.77
C ASP A 417 -7.78 -36.63 -34.07
N PRO A 418 -7.18 -37.77 -34.49
CA PRO A 418 -7.54 -38.44 -35.74
C PRO A 418 -8.96 -39.04 -35.74
N ASN A 419 -9.56 -39.28 -34.56
CA ASN A 419 -10.89 -39.86 -34.41
C ASN A 419 -12.03 -38.85 -34.70
N PHE A 420 -11.73 -37.55 -34.70
CA PHE A 420 -12.70 -36.50 -35.04
C PHE A 420 -13.17 -36.59 -36.50
N SER A 421 -14.37 -36.05 -36.77
CA SER A 421 -14.96 -36.01 -38.11
C SER A 421 -14.09 -35.18 -39.08
N SER A 422 -14.32 -35.34 -40.38
CA SER A 422 -13.52 -34.64 -41.41
C SER A 422 -13.70 -33.11 -41.31
N GLU A 423 -14.91 -32.68 -40.96
CA GLU A 423 -15.35 -31.31 -40.79
C GLU A 423 -14.79 -30.74 -39.48
N GLU A 424 -14.88 -31.47 -38.36
CA GLU A 424 -14.32 -31.05 -37.08
C GLU A 424 -12.79 -30.88 -37.17
N ARG A 425 -12.08 -31.79 -37.84
CA ARG A 425 -10.63 -31.65 -38.05
C ARG A 425 -10.26 -30.42 -38.90
N GLN A 426 -10.98 -30.17 -40.00
CA GLN A 426 -10.79 -28.96 -40.80
C GLN A 426 -11.08 -27.68 -40.01
N ARG A 427 -12.13 -27.69 -39.17
CA ARG A 427 -12.51 -26.55 -38.31
C ARG A 427 -11.42 -26.24 -37.28
N LYS A 428 -10.87 -27.26 -36.60
CA LYS A 428 -9.81 -27.07 -35.59
C LYS A 428 -8.46 -26.67 -36.21
N GLU A 429 -8.04 -27.27 -37.32
CA GLU A 429 -6.79 -26.88 -37.99
C GLU A 429 -6.85 -25.46 -38.56
N LYS A 430 -8.04 -24.99 -39.00
CA LYS A 430 -8.27 -23.58 -39.36
C LYS A 430 -8.13 -22.64 -38.15
N LEU A 431 -8.70 -22.99 -37.00
CA LEU A 431 -8.56 -22.19 -35.77
C LEU A 431 -7.10 -22.06 -35.33
N LYS A 432 -6.37 -23.18 -35.32
CA LYS A 432 -4.93 -23.23 -35.06
C LYS A 432 -4.14 -22.34 -36.02
N SER A 433 -4.36 -22.50 -37.33
CA SER A 433 -3.72 -21.67 -38.37
C SER A 433 -3.97 -20.17 -38.15
N GLN A 434 -5.21 -19.79 -37.82
CA GLN A 434 -5.58 -18.39 -37.55
C GLN A 434 -4.97 -17.87 -36.23
N ARG A 435 -4.90 -18.69 -35.18
CA ARG A 435 -4.21 -18.36 -33.91
C ARG A 435 -2.72 -18.10 -34.14
N GLU A 436 -2.07 -18.95 -34.94
CA GLU A 436 -0.64 -18.86 -35.28
C GLU A 436 -0.33 -17.61 -36.12
N GLN A 437 -1.14 -17.34 -37.16
CA GLN A 437 -1.05 -16.12 -37.95
C GLN A 437 -1.25 -14.85 -37.09
N LEU A 438 -2.12 -14.90 -36.07
CA LEU A 438 -2.33 -13.80 -35.14
C LEU A 438 -1.26 -13.70 -34.05
N GLY A 439 -0.40 -14.71 -33.87
CA GLY A 439 0.70 -14.72 -32.90
C GLY A 439 0.25 -14.83 -31.44
N ILE A 440 -0.87 -15.51 -31.17
CA ILE A 440 -1.48 -15.61 -29.83
C ILE A 440 -1.09 -16.95 -29.16
N ASP A 441 -0.72 -16.92 -27.88
CA ASP A 441 -0.42 -18.11 -27.07
C ASP A 441 -1.63 -19.06 -26.99
N TYR A 442 -1.39 -20.35 -27.24
CA TYR A 442 -2.39 -21.41 -27.14
C TYR A 442 -2.96 -21.53 -25.72
N ASN A 443 -2.12 -21.51 -24.69
CA ASN A 443 -2.58 -21.72 -23.31
C ASN A 443 -3.41 -20.54 -22.78
N PHE A 444 -3.09 -19.31 -23.18
CA PHE A 444 -3.95 -18.15 -22.98
C PHE A 444 -5.26 -18.27 -23.76
N TYR A 445 -5.18 -18.59 -25.06
CA TYR A 445 -6.34 -18.68 -25.94
C TYR A 445 -7.38 -19.68 -25.42
N VAL A 446 -6.98 -20.91 -25.10
CA VAL A 446 -7.89 -21.93 -24.54
C VAL A 446 -8.54 -21.46 -23.23
N ARG A 447 -7.80 -20.78 -22.34
CA ARG A 447 -8.36 -20.20 -21.10
C ARG A 447 -9.40 -19.11 -21.38
N LEU A 448 -9.17 -18.27 -22.40
CA LEU A 448 -10.12 -17.23 -22.82
C LEU A 448 -11.39 -17.84 -23.45
N VAL A 449 -11.24 -18.80 -24.35
CA VAL A 449 -12.38 -19.49 -24.99
C VAL A 449 -13.21 -20.22 -23.94
N ASN A 450 -12.58 -21.00 -23.05
CA ASN A 450 -13.26 -21.66 -21.93
C ASN A 450 -14.06 -20.67 -21.08
N GLN A 451 -13.45 -19.54 -20.70
CA GLN A 451 -14.15 -18.49 -19.94
C GLN A 451 -15.42 -18.02 -20.63
N ILE A 452 -15.34 -17.62 -21.91
CA ILE A 452 -16.50 -17.06 -22.63
C ILE A 452 -17.54 -18.16 -22.93
N PHE A 453 -17.09 -19.39 -23.20
CA PHE A 453 -17.96 -20.53 -23.46
C PHE A 453 -18.76 -20.95 -22.22
N TRP A 454 -18.14 -21.02 -21.04
CA TRP A 454 -18.82 -21.35 -19.78
C TRP A 454 -19.68 -20.18 -19.26
N ASN A 455 -19.30 -18.93 -19.51
CA ASN A 455 -20.17 -17.78 -19.25
C ASN A 455 -21.46 -17.81 -20.09
N ARG A 456 -21.41 -18.38 -21.31
CA ARG A 456 -22.59 -18.63 -22.17
C ARG A 456 -23.36 -19.90 -21.76
N ASN A 457 -22.71 -20.87 -21.11
CA ASN A 457 -23.28 -22.15 -20.71
C ASN A 457 -23.06 -22.45 -19.21
N PRO A 458 -23.71 -21.72 -18.27
CA PRO A 458 -23.39 -21.82 -16.84
C PRO A 458 -23.59 -23.21 -16.22
N SER A 459 -24.53 -24.00 -16.75
CA SER A 459 -24.80 -25.38 -16.35
C SER A 459 -23.70 -26.38 -16.71
N LEU A 460 -22.76 -25.99 -17.59
CA LEU A 460 -21.62 -26.80 -18.02
C LEU A 460 -20.28 -26.28 -17.48
N ASN A 461 -20.29 -25.23 -16.66
CA ASN A 461 -19.08 -24.57 -16.18
C ASN A 461 -18.15 -25.54 -15.42
N GLY A 462 -16.89 -25.61 -15.83
CA GLY A 462 -15.89 -26.53 -15.27
C GLY A 462 -15.94 -27.97 -15.84
N ARG A 463 -16.89 -28.29 -16.74
CA ARG A 463 -16.90 -29.58 -17.43
C ARG A 463 -15.74 -29.66 -18.43
N THR A 464 -15.05 -30.80 -18.47
CA THR A 464 -14.14 -31.12 -19.59
C THR A 464 -14.97 -31.72 -20.72
N LEU A 465 -14.84 -31.18 -21.93
CA LEU A 465 -15.43 -31.80 -23.12
C LEU A 465 -14.58 -33.01 -23.52
N SER A 466 -15.21 -34.16 -23.63
CA SER A 466 -14.59 -35.40 -24.14
C SER A 466 -14.44 -35.35 -25.67
N ASP A 467 -13.64 -36.27 -26.19
CA ASP A 467 -13.48 -36.58 -27.60
C ASP A 467 -14.65 -37.42 -28.18
N GLU A 468 -15.36 -38.13 -27.32
CA GLU A 468 -16.56 -38.93 -27.61
C GLU A 468 -17.62 -38.17 -28.44
N PRO A 469 -18.43 -38.86 -29.27
CA PRO A 469 -19.46 -38.23 -30.11
C PRO A 469 -20.52 -37.43 -29.34
N GLN A 470 -20.79 -37.80 -28.08
CA GLN A 470 -21.76 -37.14 -27.20
C GLN A 470 -21.45 -35.65 -26.94
N ASP A 471 -20.19 -35.22 -27.11
CA ASP A 471 -19.76 -33.84 -26.91
C ASP A 471 -19.54 -33.06 -28.20
N ALA A 472 -19.77 -33.65 -29.38
CA ALA A 472 -19.50 -33.02 -30.68
C ALA A 472 -20.20 -31.65 -30.85
N ASP A 473 -21.48 -31.56 -30.49
CA ASP A 473 -22.27 -30.31 -30.55
C ASP A 473 -21.72 -29.22 -29.61
N LEU A 474 -21.12 -29.62 -28.48
CA LEU A 474 -20.50 -28.69 -27.53
C LEU A 474 -19.09 -28.29 -28.01
N ARG A 475 -18.34 -29.20 -28.62
CA ARG A 475 -17.06 -28.88 -29.28
C ARG A 475 -17.27 -27.94 -30.47
N GLU A 476 -18.36 -28.06 -31.22
CA GLU A 476 -18.72 -27.08 -32.25
C GLU A 476 -19.01 -25.68 -31.68
N GLN A 477 -19.83 -25.59 -30.63
CA GLN A 477 -20.13 -24.29 -30.01
C GLN A 477 -18.89 -23.66 -29.33
N TRP A 478 -17.99 -24.49 -28.80
CA TRP A 478 -16.66 -24.08 -28.34
C TRP A 478 -15.82 -23.55 -29.50
N ASP A 479 -15.64 -24.31 -30.58
CA ASP A 479 -14.89 -23.93 -31.78
C ASP A 479 -15.44 -22.64 -32.43
N LYS A 480 -16.76 -22.44 -32.40
CA LYS A 480 -17.41 -21.19 -32.85
C LYS A 480 -17.03 -20.01 -31.97
N THR A 481 -17.08 -20.18 -30.65
CA THR A 481 -16.67 -19.16 -29.67
C THR A 481 -15.16 -18.86 -29.80
N ALA A 482 -14.37 -19.87 -30.12
CA ALA A 482 -12.95 -19.78 -30.43
C ALA A 482 -12.70 -18.89 -31.68
N SER A 483 -13.46 -19.11 -32.75
CA SER A 483 -13.41 -18.31 -33.99
C SER A 483 -13.80 -16.85 -33.75
N GLU A 484 -14.92 -16.63 -33.03
CA GLU A 484 -15.38 -15.28 -32.65
C GLU A 484 -14.29 -14.50 -31.90
N LEU A 485 -13.59 -15.15 -30.97
CA LEU A 485 -12.55 -14.50 -30.16
C LEU A 485 -11.27 -14.16 -30.94
N LEU A 486 -10.85 -15.00 -31.91
CA LEU A 486 -9.73 -14.64 -32.79
C LEU A 486 -10.03 -13.40 -33.62
N ASN A 487 -11.26 -13.29 -34.14
CA ASN A 487 -11.69 -12.12 -34.91
C ASN A 487 -11.67 -10.86 -34.02
N LYS A 488 -12.17 -10.93 -32.78
CA LYS A 488 -12.13 -9.81 -31.81
C LYS A 488 -10.71 -9.38 -31.45
N MET A 489 -9.82 -10.34 -31.20
CA MET A 489 -8.41 -10.06 -30.87
C MET A 489 -7.60 -9.58 -32.09
N SER A 490 -8.06 -9.80 -33.32
CA SER A 490 -7.35 -9.33 -34.53
C SER A 490 -7.28 -7.81 -34.66
N GLN A 491 -8.16 -7.07 -33.96
CA GLN A 491 -8.15 -5.61 -33.87
C GLN A 491 -6.90 -5.04 -33.14
N LEU A 492 -6.25 -5.86 -32.32
CA LEU A 492 -5.06 -5.49 -31.55
C LEU A 492 -3.79 -5.52 -32.42
N SER A 493 -2.79 -4.72 -32.04
CA SER A 493 -1.47 -4.75 -32.68
C SER A 493 -0.79 -6.13 -32.58
N SER A 494 0.24 -6.35 -33.40
CA SER A 494 1.10 -7.54 -33.30
C SER A 494 1.67 -7.72 -31.89
N ASP A 495 1.99 -6.60 -31.24
CA ASP A 495 2.77 -6.55 -30.02
C ASP A 495 1.87 -6.68 -28.79
N ALA A 496 0.65 -6.13 -28.85
CA ALA A 496 -0.42 -6.47 -27.92
C ALA A 496 -0.77 -7.96 -27.99
N ARG A 497 -1.02 -8.51 -29.19
CA ARG A 497 -1.40 -9.93 -29.38
C ARG A 497 -0.37 -10.91 -28.85
N ARG A 498 0.92 -10.70 -29.16
CA ARG A 498 2.04 -11.52 -28.67
C ARG A 498 2.22 -11.48 -27.15
N ARG A 499 1.63 -10.51 -26.46
CA ARG A 499 1.69 -10.34 -25.00
C ARG A 499 0.42 -10.78 -24.27
N LEU A 500 -0.65 -11.17 -24.97
CA LEU A 500 -1.87 -11.67 -24.34
C LEU A 500 -1.57 -12.90 -23.47
N GLY A 501 -2.03 -12.87 -22.22
CA GLY A 501 -1.71 -13.88 -21.20
C GLY A 501 -0.46 -13.57 -20.37
N THR A 502 0.33 -12.55 -20.72
CA THR A 502 1.56 -12.15 -20.03
C THR A 502 1.47 -10.79 -19.32
N PHE A 503 0.40 -10.01 -19.51
CA PHE A 503 0.28 -8.69 -18.91
C PHE A 503 0.04 -8.79 -17.39
N THR A 504 0.87 -8.11 -16.61
CA THR A 504 0.89 -8.18 -15.14
C THR A 504 0.39 -6.90 -14.47
N ALA A 505 0.26 -6.92 -13.14
CA ALA A 505 0.09 -5.69 -12.37
C ALA A 505 1.29 -4.74 -12.53
N ALA A 506 2.51 -5.27 -12.57
CA ALA A 506 3.74 -4.49 -12.74
C ALA A 506 3.84 -3.81 -14.13
N ASP A 507 3.17 -4.35 -15.15
CA ASP A 507 2.98 -3.64 -16.42
C ASP A 507 2.12 -2.39 -16.22
N ARG A 508 0.94 -2.53 -15.59
CA ARG A 508 0.06 -1.38 -15.31
C ARG A 508 0.74 -0.32 -14.45
N ASP A 509 1.53 -0.73 -13.46
CA ASP A 509 2.27 0.21 -12.60
C ASP A 509 3.41 0.91 -13.35
N ARG A 510 4.07 0.22 -14.29
CA ARG A 510 5.00 0.84 -15.24
C ARG A 510 4.28 1.82 -16.17
N TRP A 511 3.10 1.46 -16.67
CA TRP A 511 2.28 2.31 -17.55
C TRP A 511 1.87 3.60 -16.85
N LYS A 512 1.42 3.55 -15.58
CA LYS A 512 1.20 4.75 -14.75
C LYS A 512 2.42 5.67 -14.77
N VAL A 513 3.62 5.15 -14.47
CA VAL A 513 4.84 5.97 -14.46
C VAL A 513 5.15 6.55 -15.84
N GLN A 514 5.03 5.77 -16.92
CA GLN A 514 5.29 6.23 -18.28
C GLN A 514 4.33 7.36 -18.72
N VAL A 515 3.07 7.30 -18.30
CA VAL A 515 2.02 8.28 -18.64
C VAL A 515 2.12 9.53 -17.74
N ASN A 516 2.36 9.35 -16.44
CA ASN A 516 2.61 10.44 -15.51
C ASN A 516 3.83 11.29 -15.93
N ASN A 517 4.88 10.67 -16.49
CA ASN A 517 6.06 11.36 -17.03
C ASN A 517 5.78 12.32 -18.21
N ILE A 518 4.57 12.32 -18.77
CA ILE A 518 4.15 13.30 -19.78
C ILE A 518 3.05 14.27 -19.30
N ASN A 519 2.73 14.22 -18.01
CA ASN A 519 1.68 14.95 -17.30
C ASN A 519 0.26 14.50 -17.71
N VAL A 520 0.07 13.19 -17.83
CA VAL A 520 -1.24 12.54 -18.08
C VAL A 520 -1.47 11.52 -16.97
N GLY A 521 -2.70 11.29 -16.57
CA GLY A 521 -3.11 10.26 -15.61
C GLY A 521 -3.42 8.93 -16.29
N SER A 522 -3.20 7.81 -15.59
CA SER A 522 -3.50 6.49 -16.18
C SER A 522 -4.98 6.29 -16.50
N ARG A 523 -5.90 7.01 -15.83
CA ARG A 523 -7.36 6.95 -16.06
C ARG A 523 -7.67 7.30 -17.52
N SER A 524 -7.17 8.44 -17.99
CA SER A 524 -7.36 8.91 -19.36
C SER A 524 -6.84 7.95 -20.44
N VAL A 525 -5.89 7.07 -20.13
CA VAL A 525 -5.44 6.00 -21.05
C VAL A 525 -6.35 4.75 -20.99
N TYR A 526 -7.04 4.54 -19.88
CA TYR A 526 -8.08 3.52 -19.75
C TYR A 526 -9.37 3.94 -20.49
N ASP A 527 -9.83 5.19 -20.38
CA ASP A 527 -10.93 5.74 -21.20
C ASP A 527 -10.74 5.45 -22.70
N LEU A 528 -9.53 5.69 -23.22
CA LEU A 528 -9.17 5.43 -24.62
C LEU A 528 -9.28 3.95 -25.01
N ALA A 529 -9.13 3.02 -24.05
CA ALA A 529 -9.13 1.57 -24.24
C ALA A 529 -10.51 0.93 -24.00
N ASP A 530 -11.34 1.53 -23.13
CA ASP A 530 -12.66 1.02 -22.79
C ASP A 530 -13.62 1.07 -23.98
N ALA A 531 -13.62 2.13 -24.79
CA ALA A 531 -14.51 2.20 -25.96
C ALA A 531 -14.31 1.07 -26.98
N PRO A 532 -13.09 0.78 -27.51
CA PRO A 532 -12.90 -0.36 -28.42
C PRO A 532 -13.07 -1.71 -27.71
N PHE A 533 -12.66 -1.85 -26.44
CA PHE A 533 -12.85 -3.11 -25.71
C PHE A 533 -14.33 -3.42 -25.48
N LEU A 534 -15.12 -2.47 -24.96
CA LEU A 534 -16.55 -2.65 -24.70
C LEU A 534 -17.40 -2.68 -25.97
N SER A 535 -16.90 -2.18 -27.11
CA SER A 535 -17.52 -2.42 -28.42
C SER A 535 -17.40 -3.90 -28.84
N GLU A 536 -16.32 -4.59 -28.47
CA GLU A 536 -16.14 -6.01 -28.77
C GLU A 536 -16.66 -6.93 -27.65
N PHE A 537 -16.67 -6.46 -26.40
CA PHE A 537 -17.06 -7.21 -25.21
C PHE A 537 -18.11 -6.44 -24.38
N PRO A 538 -19.28 -6.08 -24.96
CA PRO A 538 -20.30 -5.27 -24.29
C PRO A 538 -20.86 -5.93 -23.03
N GLU A 539 -20.84 -7.27 -22.97
CA GLU A 539 -21.27 -8.03 -21.81
C GLU A 539 -20.32 -7.92 -20.60
N GLN A 540 -19.15 -7.28 -20.75
CA GLN A 540 -18.20 -7.00 -19.67
C GLN A 540 -18.42 -5.62 -19.01
N LYS A 541 -19.29 -4.76 -19.57
CA LYS A 541 -19.56 -3.44 -19.00
C LYS A 541 -20.07 -3.56 -17.56
N GLY A 542 -19.39 -2.89 -16.62
CA GLY A 542 -19.72 -2.92 -15.20
C GLY A 542 -19.27 -4.18 -14.43
N LYS A 543 -18.54 -5.12 -15.06
CA LYS A 543 -18.02 -6.34 -14.40
C LYS A 543 -16.56 -6.18 -14.02
N ASN A 544 -16.13 -6.83 -12.93
CA ASN A 544 -14.72 -6.93 -12.57
C ASN A 544 -14.03 -8.07 -13.36
N PHE A 545 -13.59 -7.75 -14.59
CA PHE A 545 -12.95 -8.71 -15.51
C PHE A 545 -11.41 -8.64 -15.54
N ILE A 546 -10.80 -7.68 -14.84
CA ILE A 546 -9.36 -7.34 -14.97
C ILE A 546 -8.41 -8.51 -14.66
N ASN A 547 -8.73 -9.31 -13.65
CA ASN A 547 -7.92 -10.48 -13.26
C ASN A 547 -8.36 -11.79 -13.96
N GLN A 548 -9.26 -11.70 -14.94
CA GLN A 548 -9.78 -12.83 -15.72
C GLN A 548 -9.06 -12.92 -17.09
N PRO A 549 -9.13 -14.06 -17.81
CA PRO A 549 -8.60 -14.16 -19.17
C PRO A 549 -9.01 -13.02 -20.12
N VAL A 550 -10.27 -12.58 -20.10
CA VAL A 550 -10.72 -11.46 -20.96
C VAL A 550 -10.08 -10.11 -20.58
N GLY A 551 -9.65 -9.94 -19.32
CA GLY A 551 -8.89 -8.78 -18.87
C GLY A 551 -7.50 -8.64 -19.52
N GLN A 552 -6.93 -9.74 -20.02
CA GLN A 552 -5.70 -9.67 -20.84
C GLN A 552 -5.96 -9.01 -22.20
N VAL A 553 -7.15 -9.20 -22.79
CA VAL A 553 -7.54 -8.55 -24.05
C VAL A 553 -7.71 -7.05 -23.82
N TRP A 554 -8.29 -6.65 -22.69
CA TRP A 554 -8.32 -5.26 -22.25
C TRP A 554 -6.91 -4.68 -22.02
N HIS A 555 -6.00 -5.42 -21.38
CA HIS A 555 -4.59 -5.01 -21.27
C HIS A 555 -3.90 -4.84 -22.64
N GLY A 556 -4.29 -5.63 -23.65
CA GLY A 556 -3.87 -5.42 -25.04
C GLY A 556 -4.32 -4.06 -25.58
N PHE A 557 -5.59 -3.70 -25.42
CA PHE A 557 -6.10 -2.38 -25.83
C PHE A 557 -5.42 -1.24 -25.08
N VAL A 558 -5.24 -1.36 -23.75
CA VAL A 558 -4.52 -0.35 -22.95
C VAL A 558 -3.07 -0.19 -23.42
N PHE A 559 -2.38 -1.29 -23.75
CA PHE A 559 -1.01 -1.24 -24.27
C PHE A 559 -0.94 -0.50 -25.62
N ASP A 560 -1.87 -0.76 -26.54
CA ASP A 560 -1.92 -0.06 -27.83
C ASP A 560 -2.25 1.43 -27.68
N LYS A 561 -3.19 1.80 -26.81
CA LYS A 561 -3.55 3.21 -26.55
C LYS A 561 -2.43 3.95 -25.80
N LEU A 562 -1.76 3.29 -24.85
CA LEU A 562 -0.55 3.79 -24.20
C LEU A 562 0.53 4.12 -25.22
N ASN A 563 0.84 3.20 -26.14
CA ASN A 563 1.87 3.41 -27.15
C ASN A 563 1.52 4.60 -28.07
N ALA A 564 0.24 4.76 -28.45
CA ALA A 564 -0.23 5.91 -29.21
C ALA A 564 -0.14 7.24 -28.44
N VAL A 565 -0.38 7.24 -27.12
CA VAL A 565 -0.25 8.41 -26.23
C VAL A 565 1.22 8.81 -26.06
N LEU A 566 2.12 7.84 -25.82
CA LEU A 566 3.57 8.07 -25.72
C LEU A 566 4.17 8.56 -27.06
N ALA A 567 3.70 8.00 -28.18
CA ALA A 567 4.05 8.43 -29.54
C ALA A 567 3.38 9.75 -29.98
N ARG A 568 2.63 10.42 -29.10
CA ARG A 568 1.94 11.70 -29.34
C ARG A 568 0.87 11.67 -30.45
N SER A 569 0.46 10.49 -30.94
CA SER A 569 -0.60 10.38 -31.95
C SER A 569 -2.00 10.42 -31.33
N ALA A 570 -2.17 9.90 -30.11
CA ALA A 570 -3.41 9.96 -29.33
C ALA A 570 -3.38 10.99 -28.19
N PHE A 571 -2.44 11.95 -28.22
CA PHE A 571 -2.22 12.92 -27.15
C PHE A 571 -1.81 14.31 -27.69
N GLU A 572 -2.23 15.39 -27.04
CA GLU A 572 -1.79 16.75 -27.32
C GLU A 572 -1.73 17.65 -26.06
N LYS A 573 -0.74 18.55 -25.97
CA LYS A 573 -0.76 19.65 -24.99
C LYS A 573 -1.45 20.87 -25.61
N LEU A 574 -2.51 21.34 -24.98
CA LEU A 574 -3.11 22.63 -25.30
C LEU A 574 -2.20 23.75 -24.79
N GLN A 575 -1.96 24.72 -25.66
CA GLN A 575 -1.19 25.92 -25.38
C GLN A 575 -2.00 27.12 -25.87
N PHE A 576 -2.14 28.12 -25.00
CA PHE A 576 -2.72 29.43 -25.31
C PHE A 576 -1.64 30.31 -25.94
N ALA A 577 -1.99 31.20 -26.86
CA ALA A 577 -1.05 32.22 -27.32
C ALA A 577 -0.87 33.33 -26.27
N SER A 578 0.14 34.17 -26.43
CA SER A 578 0.43 35.25 -25.49
C SER A 578 -0.67 36.32 -25.49
N GLY A 579 -1.61 36.21 -24.55
CA GLY A 579 -2.78 37.09 -24.40
C GLY A 579 -4.12 36.43 -24.74
N ASP A 580 -4.12 35.20 -25.26
CA ASP A 580 -5.35 34.44 -25.51
C ASP A 580 -5.85 33.81 -24.19
N THR A 581 -7.13 34.01 -23.87
CA THR A 581 -7.87 33.22 -22.87
C THR A 581 -8.36 31.88 -23.42
N GLY A 582 -8.31 31.69 -24.74
CA GLY A 582 -8.99 30.59 -25.43
C GLY A 582 -8.09 29.73 -26.31
N VAL A 583 -8.50 28.47 -26.48
CA VAL A 583 -7.88 27.53 -27.42
C VAL A 583 -8.92 26.58 -28.00
N THR A 584 -8.94 26.44 -29.33
CA THR A 584 -9.80 25.48 -30.05
C THR A 584 -8.95 24.44 -30.77
N ARG A 585 -9.42 23.19 -30.79
CA ARG A 585 -8.89 22.09 -31.61
C ARG A 585 -10.01 21.34 -32.30
N SER A 586 -9.78 21.00 -33.57
CA SER A 586 -10.67 20.15 -34.36
C SER A 586 -9.93 18.97 -34.94
N GLY A 587 -10.66 17.90 -35.19
CA GLY A 587 -10.13 16.70 -35.80
C GLY A 587 -11.24 15.73 -36.19
N ASN A 588 -10.83 14.60 -36.77
CA ASN A 588 -11.68 13.51 -37.17
C ASN A 588 -11.21 12.24 -36.45
N PHE A 589 -12.13 11.52 -35.81
CA PHE A 589 -11.88 10.19 -35.30
C PHE A 589 -12.27 9.15 -36.34
N ARG A 590 -11.34 8.23 -36.64
CA ARG A 590 -11.72 6.94 -37.24
C ARG A 590 -12.41 6.08 -36.17
N THR A 591 -13.01 4.98 -36.61
CA THR A 591 -13.81 4.08 -35.78
C THR A 591 -13.13 3.71 -34.45
N LEU A 592 -13.83 3.90 -33.33
CA LEU A 592 -13.39 3.53 -31.98
C LEU A 592 -12.04 4.16 -31.53
N GLN A 593 -11.74 5.36 -32.04
CA GLN A 593 -10.60 6.19 -31.62
C GLN A 593 -10.99 7.24 -30.58
N GLY A 594 -9.98 7.78 -29.90
CA GLY A 594 -10.09 8.90 -28.98
C GLY A 594 -8.75 9.64 -28.87
N LYS A 595 -8.74 10.80 -28.21
CA LYS A 595 -7.54 11.62 -27.99
C LYS A 595 -7.59 12.27 -26.61
N ILE A 596 -6.45 12.30 -25.93
CA ILE A 596 -6.24 13.03 -24.68
C ILE A 596 -5.69 14.43 -25.01
N PHE A 597 -6.29 15.45 -24.44
CA PHE A 597 -5.76 16.82 -24.40
C PHE A 597 -5.43 17.17 -22.95
N ILE A 598 -4.37 17.93 -22.71
CA ILE A 598 -4.10 18.49 -21.38
C ILE A 598 -3.80 19.99 -21.46
N ALA A 599 -4.24 20.76 -20.47
CA ALA A 599 -3.91 22.18 -20.31
C ALA A 599 -3.35 22.43 -18.91
N GLN A 600 -2.31 23.26 -18.79
CA GLN A 600 -1.78 23.66 -17.49
C GLN A 600 -2.53 24.89 -16.98
N LEU A 601 -3.37 24.71 -15.97
CA LEU A 601 -4.28 25.71 -15.42
C LEU A 601 -4.01 25.94 -13.92
N SER A 602 -4.57 27.02 -13.39
CA SER A 602 -4.36 27.48 -12.01
C SER A 602 -5.67 27.52 -11.22
N LYS A 603 -5.56 27.24 -9.92
CA LYS A 603 -6.66 27.34 -8.95
C LYS A 603 -7.23 28.76 -8.97
N GLY A 604 -8.56 28.88 -8.97
CA GLY A 604 -9.26 30.16 -9.00
C GLY A 604 -9.43 30.76 -10.40
N GLN A 605 -8.93 30.13 -11.46
CA GLN A 605 -9.39 30.48 -12.82
C GLN A 605 -10.81 29.96 -13.03
N GLU A 606 -11.64 30.69 -13.77
CA GLU A 606 -12.87 30.17 -14.37
C GLU A 606 -12.48 29.42 -15.65
N MET A 607 -13.00 28.21 -15.84
CA MET A 607 -12.79 27.43 -17.07
C MET A 607 -14.13 27.10 -17.71
N GLU A 608 -14.25 27.27 -19.02
CA GLU A 608 -15.36 26.76 -19.84
C GLU A 608 -14.82 25.78 -20.89
N VAL A 609 -15.46 24.62 -21.02
CA VAL A 609 -15.15 23.59 -22.01
C VAL A 609 -16.39 23.33 -22.86
N ASN A 610 -16.23 23.29 -24.18
CA ASN A 610 -17.30 23.00 -25.14
C ASN A 610 -16.82 22.00 -26.21
N LEU A 611 -17.57 20.93 -26.41
CA LEU A 611 -17.33 19.88 -27.41
C LEU A 611 -18.46 19.82 -28.43
N THR A 612 -18.21 20.31 -29.65
CA THR A 612 -19.11 20.06 -30.79
C THR A 612 -18.73 18.74 -31.45
N ALA A 613 -19.54 17.70 -31.23
CA ALA A 613 -19.40 16.36 -31.82
C ALA A 613 -20.76 15.63 -31.81
N SER A 614 -20.86 14.41 -32.35
CA SER A 614 -22.09 13.61 -32.31
C SER A 614 -22.36 13.02 -30.90
N PRO A 615 -23.56 12.48 -30.62
CA PRO A 615 -23.87 11.87 -29.30
C PRO A 615 -23.05 10.62 -28.96
N LYS A 616 -22.35 10.03 -29.94
CA LYS A 616 -21.47 8.86 -29.74
C LYS A 616 -20.06 9.25 -29.28
N VAL A 617 -19.72 10.53 -29.32
CA VAL A 617 -18.43 11.06 -28.87
C VAL A 617 -18.59 11.56 -27.44
N LEU A 618 -17.92 10.87 -26.51
CA LEU A 618 -17.98 11.13 -25.07
C LEU A 618 -16.85 12.07 -24.64
N LEU A 619 -17.08 12.78 -23.52
CA LEU A 619 -16.13 13.70 -22.90
C LEU A 619 -15.89 13.34 -21.43
N SER A 620 -14.64 13.11 -21.05
CA SER A 620 -14.17 13.08 -19.66
C SER A 620 -13.32 14.30 -19.37
N ILE A 621 -13.39 14.83 -18.14
CA ILE A 621 -12.57 15.95 -17.65
C ILE A 621 -12.10 15.63 -16.23
N TYR A 622 -10.78 15.58 -16.01
CA TYR A 622 -10.15 15.19 -14.74
C TYR A 622 -9.26 16.29 -14.17
N SER A 623 -9.23 16.41 -12.83
CA SER A 623 -8.35 17.35 -12.11
C SER A 623 -6.89 16.87 -12.03
N PRO A 624 -5.90 17.76 -11.80
CA PRO A 624 -4.47 17.43 -11.79
C PRO A 624 -4.04 16.35 -10.79
N SER A 625 -4.72 16.23 -9.65
CA SER A 625 -4.48 15.15 -8.68
C SER A 625 -5.41 13.94 -8.84
N GLY A 626 -6.34 13.97 -9.81
CA GLY A 626 -7.33 12.93 -10.07
C GLY A 626 -8.42 12.80 -8.99
N LYS A 627 -8.43 13.66 -7.97
CA LYS A 627 -9.43 13.66 -6.89
C LYS A 627 -10.81 14.10 -7.40
N THR A 628 -10.84 15.18 -8.18
CA THR A 628 -12.07 15.77 -8.69
C THR A 628 -12.31 15.30 -10.12
N THR A 629 -13.44 14.63 -10.34
CA THR A 629 -13.88 14.19 -11.67
C THR A 629 -14.98 15.14 -12.14
N LEU A 630 -14.68 16.00 -13.11
CA LEU A 630 -15.56 17.10 -13.54
C LEU A 630 -16.59 16.60 -14.58
N LEU A 631 -16.13 15.75 -15.51
CA LEU A 631 -16.95 14.90 -16.37
C LEU A 631 -16.28 13.52 -16.49
N GLU A 632 -17.05 12.47 -16.78
CA GLU A 632 -16.55 11.14 -17.10
C GLU A 632 -17.55 10.44 -18.02
N ASP A 633 -17.07 9.80 -19.09
CA ASP A 633 -17.88 9.08 -20.10
C ASP A 633 -19.11 9.87 -20.59
N SER A 634 -19.01 11.20 -20.57
CA SER A 634 -20.19 12.06 -20.53
C SER A 634 -20.71 12.39 -21.92
N THR A 635 -22.01 12.21 -22.12
CA THR A 635 -22.75 12.78 -23.27
C THR A 635 -23.04 14.28 -23.11
N ARG A 636 -22.82 14.85 -21.90
CA ARG A 636 -22.80 16.32 -21.72
C ARG A 636 -21.59 16.88 -22.44
N ARG A 637 -21.86 17.80 -23.37
CA ARG A 637 -20.87 18.40 -24.27
C ARG A 637 -20.19 19.64 -23.72
N SER A 638 -20.56 20.12 -22.54
CA SER A 638 -19.95 21.28 -21.92
C SER A 638 -19.82 21.12 -20.41
N TRP A 639 -18.88 21.89 -19.86
CA TRP A 639 -18.65 22.06 -18.44
C TRP A 639 -18.13 23.48 -18.20
N SER A 640 -18.56 24.13 -17.13
CA SER A 640 -18.03 25.42 -16.70
C SER A 640 -17.93 25.52 -15.18
N GLY A 641 -16.95 26.28 -14.70
CA GLY A 641 -16.80 26.62 -13.29
C GLY A 641 -15.38 26.99 -12.87
N THR A 642 -15.25 27.44 -11.62
CA THR A 642 -13.97 27.83 -11.00
C THR A 642 -13.10 26.62 -10.63
N LEU A 643 -11.80 26.69 -10.90
CA LEU A 643 -10.85 25.59 -10.67
C LEU A 643 -10.40 25.48 -9.21
N ASP A 644 -10.33 24.24 -8.73
CA ASP A 644 -10.03 23.86 -7.34
C ASP A 644 -8.52 23.56 -7.10
N GLU A 645 -7.78 23.22 -8.14
CA GLU A 645 -6.39 22.75 -8.10
C GLU A 645 -5.48 23.53 -9.07
N ASN A 646 -4.15 23.45 -8.84
CA ASN A 646 -3.14 23.90 -9.80
C ASN A 646 -2.54 22.68 -10.51
N GLY A 647 -2.37 22.75 -11.84
CA GLY A 647 -1.64 21.72 -12.58
C GLY A 647 -2.23 21.43 -13.96
N TYR A 648 -2.03 20.20 -14.44
CA TYR A 648 -2.54 19.77 -15.75
C TYR A 648 -3.95 19.18 -15.59
N TYR A 649 -4.97 19.90 -16.07
CA TYR A 649 -6.31 19.35 -16.24
C TYR A 649 -6.35 18.55 -17.55
N GLU A 650 -7.05 17.42 -17.53
CA GLU A 650 -7.07 16.44 -18.62
C GLU A 650 -8.45 16.35 -19.25
N PHE A 651 -8.53 16.45 -20.57
CA PHE A 651 -9.77 16.38 -21.35
C PHE A 651 -9.66 15.20 -22.32
N VAL A 652 -10.47 14.16 -22.09
CA VAL A 652 -10.44 12.94 -22.91
C VAL A 652 -11.67 12.91 -23.80
N ILE A 653 -11.46 12.74 -25.10
CA ILE A 653 -12.56 12.63 -26.07
C ILE A 653 -12.49 11.25 -26.71
N VAL A 654 -13.59 10.49 -26.66
CA VAL A 654 -13.62 9.10 -27.13
C VAL A 654 -14.84 8.84 -28.01
N SER A 655 -14.63 8.34 -29.22
CA SER A 655 -15.71 7.88 -30.11
C SER A 655 -16.11 6.44 -29.78
N THR A 656 -17.39 6.24 -29.48
CA THR A 656 -18.04 4.92 -29.40
C THR A 656 -18.62 4.46 -30.75
N SER A 657 -18.31 5.18 -31.84
CA SER A 657 -18.87 4.91 -33.17
C SER A 657 -18.02 3.95 -34.00
N SER A 658 -18.71 3.07 -34.72
CA SER A 658 -18.20 2.28 -35.84
C SER A 658 -18.18 3.07 -37.17
N GLN A 659 -18.44 4.37 -37.12
CA GLN A 659 -18.32 5.30 -38.25
C GLN A 659 -17.26 6.38 -37.94
N SER A 660 -16.92 7.17 -38.95
CA SER A 660 -16.05 8.34 -38.80
C SER A 660 -16.81 9.48 -38.13
N GLU A 661 -16.22 10.15 -37.16
CA GLU A 661 -16.88 11.19 -36.35
C GLU A 661 -15.97 12.43 -36.23
N ASP A 662 -16.46 13.59 -36.65
CA ASP A 662 -15.77 14.87 -36.47
C ASP A 662 -15.99 15.45 -35.07
N TYR A 663 -14.98 16.17 -34.56
CA TYR A 663 -15.06 16.87 -33.29
C TYR A 663 -14.42 18.27 -33.34
N ARG A 664 -14.91 19.17 -32.49
CA ARG A 664 -14.33 20.46 -32.17
C ARG A 664 -14.40 20.71 -30.67
N LEU A 665 -13.26 20.62 -30.01
CA LEU A 665 -13.07 21.01 -28.61
C LEU A 665 -12.69 22.49 -28.55
N SER A 666 -13.36 23.25 -27.69
CA SER A 666 -12.96 24.59 -27.28
C SER A 666 -12.78 24.61 -25.78
N LEU A 667 -11.72 25.28 -25.33
CA LEU A 667 -11.39 25.55 -23.94
C LEU A 667 -11.20 27.07 -23.81
N GLN A 668 -11.92 27.69 -22.89
CA GLN A 668 -11.76 29.10 -22.50
C GLN A 668 -11.37 29.12 -21.01
N VAL A 669 -10.48 30.03 -20.64
CA VAL A 669 -9.96 30.17 -19.28
C VAL A 669 -9.79 31.65 -18.94
N GLU A 670 -10.52 32.11 -17.95
CA GLU A 670 -10.43 33.47 -17.43
C GLU A 670 -9.83 33.44 -16.02
N ASN A 671 -9.01 34.43 -15.68
CA ASN A 671 -8.58 34.59 -14.29
C ASN A 671 -9.76 35.11 -13.47
N ALA A 672 -9.93 34.66 -12.22
CA ALA A 672 -10.89 35.30 -11.31
C ALA A 672 -10.73 36.82 -11.37
N ALA A 673 -11.85 37.51 -11.55
CA ALA A 673 -11.89 38.96 -11.46
C ALA A 673 -11.24 39.37 -10.13
N PRO A 674 -10.36 40.40 -10.12
CA PRO A 674 -9.88 40.94 -8.86
C PRO A 674 -11.11 41.32 -8.01
N PRO A 675 -11.07 41.09 -6.68
CA PRO A 675 -12.16 41.55 -5.82
C PRO A 675 -12.38 43.05 -6.09
N PRO A 676 -13.63 43.52 -6.21
CA PRO A 676 -13.89 44.92 -6.52
C PRO A 676 -13.12 45.78 -5.52
N GLU A 677 -12.38 46.76 -6.02
CA GLU A 677 -11.67 47.72 -5.15
C GLU A 677 -12.67 48.27 -4.14
N PRO A 678 -12.29 48.37 -2.84
CA PRO A 678 -13.23 48.75 -1.80
C PRO A 678 -13.79 50.12 -2.12
N THR A 679 -15.07 50.15 -2.53
CA THR A 679 -15.77 51.37 -2.94
C THR A 679 -15.59 52.41 -1.84
N SER A 680 -14.86 53.48 -2.15
CA SER A 680 -14.65 54.58 -1.21
C SER A 680 -16.00 55.08 -0.72
N GLU A 681 -16.21 55.08 0.60
CA GLU A 681 -17.48 55.51 1.19
C GLU A 681 -17.89 56.88 0.62
N PRO A 682 -19.14 57.03 0.13
CA PRO A 682 -19.60 58.33 -0.32
C PRO A 682 -19.60 59.28 0.89
N THR A 683 -18.86 60.38 0.77
CA THR A 683 -18.89 61.46 1.77
C THR A 683 -20.33 61.91 1.95
N PRO A 684 -20.87 61.95 3.19
CA PRO A 684 -22.27 62.31 3.41
C PRO A 684 -22.49 63.79 3.07
N GLU A 685 -23.13 64.04 1.94
CA GLU A 685 -23.65 65.35 1.54
C GLU A 685 -24.86 65.72 2.44
N PRO A 686 -25.01 66.97 2.90
CA PRO A 686 -25.91 67.28 4.00
C PRO A 686 -27.40 67.24 3.61
N THR A 687 -28.18 66.42 4.33
CA THR A 687 -29.64 66.39 4.26
C THR A 687 -30.25 67.74 4.69
N PRO A 688 -31.33 68.26 4.05
CA PRO A 688 -31.88 69.57 4.36
C PRO A 688 -32.49 69.70 5.75
N THR A 689 -32.47 70.92 6.30
CA THR A 689 -33.19 71.30 7.52
C THR A 689 -34.67 71.59 7.21
N GLU A 690 -35.60 70.93 7.90
CA GLU A 690 -37.02 71.32 7.90
C GLU A 690 -37.31 72.36 8.99
N GLU A 691 -38.31 73.21 8.74
CA GLU A 691 -38.56 74.47 9.45
C GLU A 691 -39.76 74.40 10.42
N PRO A 692 -39.58 74.62 11.73
CA PRO A 692 -40.67 74.83 12.68
C PRO A 692 -40.91 76.33 12.94
N THR A 693 -42.07 76.85 12.50
CA THR A 693 -42.54 78.22 12.76
C THR A 693 -43.21 78.37 14.16
N PRO A 694 -43.42 79.59 14.71
CA PRO A 694 -42.86 79.91 16.03
C PRO A 694 -43.87 80.26 17.14
N THR A 695 -43.38 80.36 18.39
CA THR A 695 -44.02 81.05 19.55
C THR A 695 -42.91 81.38 20.61
N PRO A 696 -43.11 82.26 21.62
CA PRO A 696 -42.15 83.36 21.78
C PRO A 696 -41.58 83.66 23.20
N THR A 697 -40.40 84.31 23.21
CA THR A 697 -40.00 85.44 24.09
C THR A 697 -39.57 85.26 25.57
N GLU A 698 -38.41 85.90 25.89
CA GLU A 698 -37.86 86.41 27.18
C GLU A 698 -37.43 85.47 28.35
N GLU A 699 -36.09 85.42 28.57
CA GLU A 699 -35.29 85.87 29.76
C GLU A 699 -35.69 85.55 31.24
N PRO A 700 -34.78 85.69 32.26
CA PRO A 700 -33.29 85.78 32.26
C PRO A 700 -32.56 84.96 33.37
N THR A 701 -31.24 85.19 33.57
CA THR A 701 -30.42 84.95 34.81
C THR A 701 -30.05 83.49 35.23
N PRO A 702 -29.09 83.22 36.16
CA PRO A 702 -27.63 83.48 36.06
C PRO A 702 -26.69 82.30 36.54
N THR A 703 -25.38 82.57 36.61
CA THR A 703 -24.25 81.88 37.35
C THR A 703 -24.54 81.41 38.80
N PRO A 704 -23.73 80.56 39.51
CA PRO A 704 -22.25 80.29 39.37
C PRO A 704 -21.64 78.87 39.76
N THR A 705 -20.31 78.73 39.58
CA THR A 705 -19.27 78.07 40.46
C THR A 705 -19.14 76.53 40.71
N GLU A 706 -17.91 76.14 41.10
CA GLU A 706 -17.30 74.83 41.48
C GLU A 706 -17.91 74.17 42.76
N GLU A 707 -17.53 73.01 43.33
CA GLU A 707 -16.30 72.14 43.29
C GLU A 707 -16.66 70.64 43.66
N PRO A 708 -15.92 69.84 44.49
CA PRO A 708 -14.79 68.92 44.19
C PRO A 708 -15.08 67.38 44.24
N THR A 709 -14.03 66.56 44.16
CA THR A 709 -13.96 65.06 44.26
C THR A 709 -14.12 64.51 45.70
N PRO A 710 -14.37 63.19 45.95
CA PRO A 710 -13.28 62.20 46.14
C PRO A 710 -13.62 60.72 45.73
N THR A 711 -12.99 59.70 46.36
CA THR A 711 -12.75 58.33 45.80
C THR A 711 -13.37 57.16 46.64
N PRO A 712 -12.86 55.89 46.78
CA PRO A 712 -13.68 54.66 46.52
C PRO A 712 -13.92 53.70 47.74
N THR A 713 -14.57 52.54 47.49
CA THR A 713 -14.78 51.41 48.45
C THR A 713 -14.65 50.02 47.77
N GLU A 714 -14.36 48.96 48.54
CA GLU A 714 -14.01 47.58 48.11
C GLU A 714 -15.16 46.53 48.13
N GLU A 715 -14.80 45.25 47.95
CA GLU A 715 -15.64 44.02 47.84
C GLU A 715 -16.44 43.60 49.10
N PRO A 716 -17.35 42.62 48.95
CA PRO A 716 -17.42 41.54 49.96
C PRO A 716 -17.55 40.09 49.42
N VAL A 717 -17.28 39.13 50.31
CA VAL A 717 -17.20 37.66 50.11
C VAL A 717 -18.56 36.97 50.45
N PRO A 718 -18.92 35.78 49.88
CA PRO A 718 -20.20 35.10 50.13
C PRO A 718 -20.16 33.95 51.16
N GLU A 719 -21.32 33.58 51.76
CA GLU A 719 -21.43 32.40 52.65
C GLU A 719 -22.78 31.62 52.55
N SER A 720 -22.66 30.32 52.22
CA SER A 720 -23.31 29.11 52.79
C SER A 720 -24.83 28.97 53.09
N THR A 721 -25.46 27.96 52.46
CA THR A 721 -26.49 26.99 53.00
C THR A 721 -27.88 27.51 53.45
N PRO A 722 -28.92 26.66 53.68
CA PRO A 722 -29.01 25.17 53.70
C PRO A 722 -29.00 24.47 52.33
#